data_AF-A0A2V5UR24-F1
#
_entry.id   AF-A0A2V5UR24-F1
#
_cell.length_a   1.000
_cell.length_b   1.000
_cell.length_c   1.000
_cell.angle_alpha   90.00
_cell.angle_beta   90.00
_cell.angle_gamma   90.00
#
_symmetry.space_group_name_H-M   'P 1'
#
loop_
_entity.id
_entity.type
_entity.pdbx_description
1 polymer ?
#
loop_
_entity_poly.entity_id
_entity_poly.type
_entity_poly.pdbx_seq_one_letter_code
_entity_poly.pdbx_strand_id
1 'polypeptide(L)'
;MERVFAEHIDTLNYRLDSWQTALFDRRARSHRGLNEGGRERQTGIYIGSYGYLENVRLMRERRMPLADDALPPPLRENKENLYVQPRNGGFVHAPSLNHATAAAILRNGYLTHASPEERDKLAVNLSSERVRRAKYLIDGVRNGQSLEVLLGYLFERGLHDWTTRAVNPVILDHLKPIFRKAFPIRKTKIPRQGYPEPAEVIEDYEVVNGLDLGSTTAAFPYGVSDLPALDASQIDAITKEKNNLENSLDALRDLLTAESAYQLALGNFDRAGAVMQSISSGELPVEIEVINSSRGTDLSFTNRLTIQFDSDLTVNPWPAIPLTLRAQTEPAFNHWVGELLGDPETVRCLVRAVDANGVLLLDASSSPLENPVSLADLGLQPLDFIYLIAKKIEATGYSELESRIRYYFAQQHSLSDTTIVKIEFANSGGANLELRSFAEILPLANAVREMAGKARPLRANDFISASKTSGVSTDNPGNIDVADLQTRVAVLRSEFDLLMTSLGSAADDAETLQTKAAVDLLRDRLIDVANAGLVHAFPLSMVGFDNVERESLVGQGRSLVNRYEETKTAYDANFALLSAADIKPSQQVALLVEMATSFLGDDFKLLPKFLLWNLADVLQADANRGQLLDYVRNTKQVNLPVEEWMHGVSLVRPSVHTFQTVLIFAQTFGAESGPCRPLQLPYRDHDTWLGMDFPPGTTIVHDTIAIVQCLPQGFAPGGPQSGFLIDEWTESLPRKDEVTGIAFNYDQPNSAPPAAILLVVTPQETGKWQWEDLAGSVLDTFDRAKLRAVEPDIIETLGGFATLVPSTIAEFSTGQSTISLDYSLNIDVISQQVAGISTTRSG
;
A
#
# COMPACT_ATOMS: atom_id res chain seq x y z
N MET A 1 -56.83 9.31 -0.82
CA MET A 1 -58.30 9.28 -0.87
C MET A 1 -58.80 8.33 -1.95
N GLU A 2 -58.26 8.39 -3.18
CA GLU A 2 -58.61 7.45 -4.27
C GLU A 2 -58.43 5.96 -3.90
N ARG A 3 -57.31 5.57 -3.28
CA ARG A 3 -57.11 4.17 -2.84
C ARG A 3 -58.20 3.68 -1.88
N VAL A 4 -58.62 4.51 -0.92
CA VAL A 4 -59.67 4.16 0.05
C VAL A 4 -61.05 4.08 -0.62
N PHE A 5 -61.29 4.93 -1.62
CA PHE A 5 -62.53 4.89 -2.40
C PHE A 5 -62.59 3.65 -3.31
N ALA A 6 -61.48 3.32 -3.96
CA ALA A 6 -61.34 2.10 -4.77
C ALA A 6 -61.51 0.84 -3.89
N GLU A 7 -60.82 0.77 -2.74
CA GLU A 7 -61.00 -0.32 -1.77
C GLU A 7 -62.45 -0.44 -1.30
N HIS A 8 -63.13 0.69 -1.06
CA HIS A 8 -64.54 0.67 -0.66
C HIS A 8 -65.46 0.12 -1.75
N ILE A 9 -65.25 0.52 -3.01
CA ILE A 9 -65.98 -0.01 -4.16
C ILE A 9 -65.69 -1.50 -4.35
N ASP A 10 -64.43 -1.93 -4.25
CA ASP A 10 -64.03 -3.35 -4.37
C ASP A 10 -64.70 -4.22 -3.30
N THR A 11 -64.80 -3.70 -2.08
CA THR A 11 -65.49 -4.35 -0.95
C THR A 11 -66.98 -4.55 -1.23
N LEU A 12 -67.61 -3.62 -1.95
CA LEU A 12 -69.03 -3.65 -2.30
C LEU A 12 -69.32 -4.42 -3.60
N ASN A 13 -68.32 -4.58 -4.46
CA ASN A 13 -68.49 -5.13 -5.81
C ASN A 13 -68.31 -6.66 -5.83
N TYR A 14 -67.10 -7.19 -5.61
CA TYR A 14 -66.82 -8.62 -5.83
C TYR A 14 -66.33 -9.38 -4.57
N ARG A 15 -66.01 -8.69 -3.48
CA ARG A 15 -65.48 -9.30 -2.25
C ARG A 15 -66.57 -9.82 -1.30
N LEU A 16 -67.17 -10.95 -1.67
CA LEU A 16 -68.13 -11.69 -0.81
C LEU A 16 -67.56 -12.01 0.58
N ASP A 17 -66.24 -12.21 0.66
CA ASP A 17 -65.54 -12.53 1.90
C ASP A 17 -65.55 -11.37 2.92
N SER A 18 -65.59 -10.12 2.45
CA SER A 18 -65.72 -8.93 3.29
C SER A 18 -67.10 -8.85 3.95
N TRP A 19 -68.16 -9.24 3.23
CA TRP A 19 -69.51 -9.32 3.77
C TRP A 19 -69.64 -10.44 4.80
N GLN A 20 -69.03 -11.60 4.52
CA GLN A 20 -69.00 -12.72 5.46
C GLN A 20 -68.22 -12.38 6.74
N THR A 21 -67.07 -11.72 6.61
CA THR A 21 -66.28 -11.30 7.79
C THR A 21 -66.96 -10.20 8.60
N ALA A 22 -67.77 -9.32 7.98
CA ALA A 22 -68.58 -8.35 8.71
C ALA A 22 -69.61 -9.01 9.65
N LEU A 23 -70.12 -10.20 9.33
CA LEU A 23 -70.98 -10.99 10.22
C LEU A 23 -70.20 -11.48 11.45
N PHE A 24 -68.92 -11.82 11.29
CA PHE A 24 -68.05 -12.19 12.42
C PHE A 24 -67.77 -10.99 13.33
N ASP A 25 -67.52 -9.80 12.79
CA ASP A 25 -67.38 -8.57 13.58
C ASP A 25 -68.67 -8.23 14.32
N ARG A 26 -69.83 -8.30 13.65
CA ARG A 26 -71.14 -8.10 14.29
C ARG A 26 -71.35 -9.07 15.45
N ARG A 27 -70.98 -10.34 15.28
CA ARG A 27 -71.09 -11.36 16.33
C ARG A 27 -70.11 -11.11 17.48
N ALA A 28 -68.86 -10.74 17.18
CA ALA A 28 -67.87 -10.38 18.19
C ALA A 28 -68.33 -9.16 19.03
N ARG A 29 -68.91 -8.13 18.39
CA ARG A 29 -69.50 -6.97 19.10
C ARG A 29 -70.69 -7.35 19.96
N SER A 30 -71.53 -8.27 19.48
CA SER A 30 -72.63 -8.84 20.27
C SER A 30 -72.13 -9.54 21.53
N HIS A 31 -71.13 -10.41 21.42
CA HIS A 31 -70.50 -11.10 22.57
C HIS A 31 -69.85 -10.13 23.56
N ARG A 32 -69.37 -8.98 23.09
CA ARG A 32 -68.83 -7.93 23.95
C ARG A 32 -69.90 -7.05 24.61
N GLY A 33 -71.18 -7.19 24.22
CA GLY A 33 -72.28 -6.36 24.70
C GLY A 33 -72.21 -4.91 24.20
N LEU A 34 -71.53 -4.65 23.07
CA LEU A 34 -71.27 -3.29 22.58
C LEU A 34 -72.45 -2.64 21.85
N ASN A 35 -73.46 -3.43 21.45
CA ASN A 35 -74.61 -2.96 20.67
C ASN A 35 -75.84 -2.62 21.53
N GLU A 36 -75.83 -2.96 22.82
CA GLU A 36 -76.94 -2.68 23.75
C GLU A 36 -76.51 -1.60 24.74
N GLY A 37 -77.05 -0.39 24.58
CA GLY A 37 -76.77 0.71 25.50
C GLY A 37 -77.20 0.35 26.93
N GLY A 38 -76.24 0.28 27.86
CA GLY A 38 -76.49 0.12 29.29
C GLY A 38 -76.03 -1.19 29.94
N ARG A 39 -75.39 -2.12 29.22
CA ARG A 39 -74.73 -3.30 29.84
C ARG A 39 -73.22 -3.07 30.01
N GLU A 40 -72.66 -3.54 31.12
CA GLU A 40 -71.20 -3.59 31.29
C GLU A 40 -70.58 -4.51 30.23
N ARG A 41 -69.50 -4.05 29.60
CA ARG A 41 -68.78 -4.78 28.56
C ARG A 41 -68.32 -6.14 29.10
N GLN A 42 -68.68 -7.23 28.43
CA GLN A 42 -68.21 -8.56 28.82
C GLN A 42 -66.69 -8.69 28.56
N THR A 43 -65.93 -8.91 29.65
CA THR A 43 -64.47 -9.07 29.64
C THR A 43 -64.08 -10.54 29.72
N GLY A 44 -63.09 -10.95 28.92
CA GLY A 44 -62.62 -12.34 28.82
C GLY A 44 -62.14 -12.64 27.41
N ILE A 45 -61.00 -13.32 27.28
CA ILE A 45 -60.40 -13.71 26.00
C ILE A 45 -59.69 -15.05 26.24
N TYR A 46 -59.86 -15.99 25.32
CA TYR A 46 -59.05 -17.20 25.25
C TYR A 46 -57.84 -16.92 24.34
N ILE A 47 -56.64 -17.21 24.82
CA ILE A 47 -55.39 -17.04 24.05
C ILE A 47 -54.83 -18.42 23.76
N GLY A 48 -54.43 -18.64 22.51
CA GLY A 48 -53.76 -19.85 22.05
C GLY A 48 -52.76 -19.54 20.95
N SER A 49 -51.91 -20.52 20.65
CA SER A 49 -50.96 -20.49 19.53
C SER A 49 -51.40 -21.46 18.44
N TYR A 50 -51.22 -21.09 17.18
CA TYR A 50 -51.48 -21.96 16.04
C TYR A 50 -50.23 -22.11 15.17
N GLY A 51 -50.14 -23.24 14.47
CA GLY A 51 -49.13 -23.50 13.46
C GLY A 51 -49.77 -24.28 12.31
N TYR A 52 -49.36 -23.99 11.09
CA TYR A 52 -49.92 -24.60 9.90
C TYR A 52 -48.77 -24.97 8.95
N LEU A 53 -48.78 -26.21 8.47
CA LEU A 53 -47.74 -26.75 7.61
C LEU A 53 -48.37 -27.24 6.31
N GLU A 54 -47.86 -26.76 5.19
CA GLU A 54 -48.41 -27.04 3.88
C GLU A 54 -47.41 -27.72 2.96
N ASN A 55 -47.94 -28.42 1.95
CA ASN A 55 -47.12 -29.10 0.94
C ASN A 55 -46.07 -30.04 1.53
N VAL A 56 -46.43 -30.75 2.59
CA VAL A 56 -45.57 -31.77 3.21
C VAL A 56 -45.29 -32.84 2.16
N ARG A 57 -44.07 -32.84 1.64
CA ARG A 57 -43.58 -33.85 0.69
C ARG A 57 -42.69 -34.82 1.46
N LEU A 58 -42.90 -36.11 1.22
CA LEU A 58 -41.92 -37.12 1.64
C LEU A 58 -40.58 -36.81 0.98
N MET A 59 -39.54 -36.62 1.77
CA MET A 59 -38.17 -36.51 1.29
C MET A 59 -37.77 -37.88 0.68
N ARG A 60 -37.79 -37.97 -0.65
CA ARG A 60 -37.49 -39.22 -1.39
C ARG A 60 -36.01 -39.56 -1.42
N GLU A 61 -35.14 -38.63 -1.03
CA GLU A 61 -33.69 -38.81 -1.06
C GLU A 61 -33.22 -39.55 0.19
N ARG A 62 -32.56 -40.70 -0.04
CA ARG A 62 -32.06 -41.57 1.02
C ARG A 62 -30.76 -40.99 1.55
N ARG A 63 -30.73 -40.59 2.82
CA ARG A 63 -29.50 -40.26 3.56
C ARG A 63 -28.52 -41.43 3.41
N MET A 64 -27.29 -41.16 2.97
CA MET A 64 -26.27 -42.20 2.78
C MET A 64 -25.47 -42.35 4.07
N PRO A 65 -25.37 -43.54 4.68
CA PRO A 65 -24.55 -43.73 5.88
C PRO A 65 -23.08 -43.44 5.55
N LEU A 66 -22.42 -42.69 6.41
CA LEU A 66 -20.98 -42.42 6.31
C LEU A 66 -20.22 -43.50 7.07
N ALA A 67 -19.26 -44.14 6.42
CA ALA A 67 -18.42 -45.14 7.06
C ALA A 67 -17.42 -44.46 8.04
N ASP A 68 -17.22 -45.07 9.21
CA ASP A 68 -16.42 -44.51 10.31
C ASP A 68 -14.92 -44.40 9.95
N ASP A 69 -14.46 -45.20 8.99
CA ASP A 69 -13.10 -45.14 8.44
C ASP A 69 -12.80 -43.86 7.66
N ALA A 70 -13.82 -43.26 7.04
CA ALA A 70 -13.73 -41.98 6.34
C ALA A 70 -13.59 -40.77 7.29
N LEU A 71 -13.82 -40.96 8.59
CA LEU A 71 -13.71 -39.92 9.61
C LEU A 71 -12.29 -39.84 10.20
N PRO A 72 -11.81 -38.63 10.55
CA PRO A 72 -10.61 -38.48 11.36
C PRO A 72 -10.71 -39.25 12.69
N PRO A 73 -9.60 -39.79 13.23
CA PRO A 73 -9.60 -40.57 14.48
C PRO A 73 -10.42 -39.99 15.66
N PRO A 74 -10.40 -38.68 15.95
CA PRO A 74 -11.18 -38.13 17.08
C PRO A 74 -12.70 -38.10 16.86
N LEU A 75 -13.19 -38.25 15.63
CA LEU A 75 -14.62 -38.23 15.28
C LEU A 75 -15.21 -39.63 15.10
N ARG A 76 -14.41 -40.69 15.30
CA ARG A 76 -14.85 -42.09 15.16
C ARG A 76 -15.58 -42.53 16.42
N GLU A 77 -16.90 -42.65 16.33
CA GLU A 77 -17.75 -43.07 17.45
C GLU A 77 -18.03 -44.58 17.45
N ASN A 78 -17.56 -45.33 16.44
CA ASN A 78 -17.91 -46.74 16.19
C ASN A 78 -19.45 -46.97 16.19
N LYS A 79 -20.20 -45.98 15.71
CA LYS A 79 -21.66 -46.01 15.58
C LYS A 79 -22.07 -45.62 14.17
N GLU A 80 -23.00 -46.36 13.57
CA GLU A 80 -23.56 -46.03 12.25
C GLU A 80 -24.67 -44.96 12.36
N ASN A 81 -24.35 -43.80 12.93
CA ASN A 81 -25.29 -42.70 13.18
C ASN A 81 -25.06 -41.45 12.30
N LEU A 82 -23.96 -41.41 11.53
CA LEU A 82 -23.63 -40.29 10.66
C LEU A 82 -24.08 -40.55 9.23
N TYR A 83 -24.70 -39.53 8.63
CA TYR A 83 -25.21 -39.62 7.26
C TYR A 83 -24.80 -38.40 6.43
N VAL A 84 -24.46 -38.63 5.17
CA VAL A 84 -24.26 -37.58 4.17
C VAL A 84 -25.59 -37.32 3.45
N GLN A 85 -25.94 -36.04 3.35
CA GLN A 85 -27.01 -35.56 2.49
C GLN A 85 -26.40 -35.16 1.14
N PRO A 86 -26.77 -35.81 0.01
CA PRO A 86 -26.15 -35.57 -1.29
C PRO A 86 -26.24 -34.12 -1.79
N ARG A 87 -27.27 -33.37 -1.36
CA ARG A 87 -27.47 -31.95 -1.70
C ARG A 87 -26.91 -30.97 -0.66
N ASN A 88 -26.18 -31.45 0.35
CA ASN A 88 -25.57 -30.55 1.32
C ASN A 88 -24.53 -29.68 0.62
N GLY A 89 -24.75 -28.37 0.63
CA GLY A 89 -23.78 -27.42 0.07
C GLY A 89 -22.44 -27.45 0.78
N GLY A 90 -22.38 -27.91 2.04
CA GLY A 90 -21.16 -28.15 2.81
C GLY A 90 -20.74 -27.01 3.75
N PHE A 91 -19.44 -26.95 3.97
CA PHE A 91 -18.61 -25.97 4.68
C PHE A 91 -18.03 -24.76 3.95
N VAL A 92 -17.89 -23.58 4.53
CA VAL A 92 -16.81 -22.63 4.19
C VAL A 92 -16.22 -22.09 5.49
N HIS A 93 -14.93 -22.34 5.71
CA HIS A 93 -14.16 -21.72 6.80
C HIS A 93 -13.55 -20.43 6.28
N ALA A 94 -13.79 -19.33 6.99
CA ALA A 94 -13.40 -17.99 6.58
C ALA A 94 -12.58 -17.29 7.68
N PRO A 95 -11.69 -16.34 7.32
CA PRO A 95 -10.77 -15.70 8.28
C PRO A 95 -11.45 -14.91 9.40
N SER A 96 -12.72 -14.52 9.25
CA SER A 96 -13.51 -13.80 10.26
C SER A 96 -15.00 -14.09 10.11
N LEU A 97 -15.80 -13.64 11.07
CA LEU A 97 -17.27 -13.72 11.02
C LEU A 97 -17.86 -12.99 9.81
N ASN A 98 -17.35 -11.79 9.50
CA ASN A 98 -17.84 -11.00 8.36
C ASN A 98 -17.53 -11.69 7.02
N HIS A 99 -16.33 -12.27 6.90
CA HIS A 99 -15.96 -13.06 5.74
C HIS A 99 -16.82 -14.33 5.63
N ALA A 100 -17.18 -14.97 6.75
CA ALA A 100 -18.09 -16.12 6.74
C ALA A 100 -19.49 -15.74 6.27
N THR A 101 -20.03 -14.60 6.73
CA THR A 101 -21.32 -14.07 6.26
C THR A 101 -21.29 -13.76 4.76
N ALA A 102 -20.23 -13.08 4.28
CA ALA A 102 -20.06 -12.80 2.85
C ALA A 102 -19.98 -14.09 2.01
N ALA A 103 -19.21 -15.08 2.48
CA ALA A 103 -19.13 -16.39 1.84
C ALA A 103 -20.47 -17.12 1.84
N ALA A 104 -21.27 -16.99 2.90
CA ALA A 104 -22.62 -17.55 2.96
C ALA A 104 -23.55 -16.92 1.91
N ILE A 105 -23.50 -15.59 1.74
CA ILE A 105 -24.28 -14.86 0.72
C ILE A 105 -23.90 -15.34 -0.69
N LEU A 106 -22.60 -15.32 -1.02
CA LEU A 106 -22.10 -15.74 -2.34
C LEU A 106 -22.46 -17.19 -2.64
N ARG A 107 -22.28 -18.08 -1.66
CA ARG A 107 -22.59 -19.50 -1.80
C ARG A 107 -24.07 -19.79 -1.91
N ASN A 108 -24.92 -19.05 -1.21
CA ASN A 108 -26.38 -19.15 -1.39
C ASN A 108 -26.75 -18.77 -2.83
N GLY A 109 -26.23 -17.64 -3.32
CA GLY A 109 -26.41 -17.22 -4.73
C GLY A 109 -25.99 -18.30 -5.73
N TYR A 110 -24.81 -18.91 -5.52
CA TYR A 110 -24.34 -20.04 -6.31
C TYR A 110 -25.31 -21.24 -6.28
N LEU A 111 -25.68 -21.72 -5.10
CA LEU A 111 -26.54 -22.90 -4.96
C LEU A 111 -27.96 -22.70 -5.52
N THR A 112 -28.47 -21.47 -5.50
CA THR A 112 -29.80 -21.13 -6.01
C THR A 112 -29.83 -20.95 -7.52
N HIS A 113 -28.76 -20.41 -8.12
CA HIS A 113 -28.76 -20.02 -9.52
C HIS A 113 -27.89 -20.90 -10.44
N ALA A 114 -26.95 -21.68 -9.89
CA ALA A 114 -26.15 -22.59 -10.69
C ALA A 114 -27.02 -23.73 -11.23
N SER A 115 -26.92 -23.97 -12.53
CA SER A 115 -27.58 -25.08 -13.22
C SER A 115 -26.51 -26.06 -13.75
N PRO A 116 -26.88 -27.31 -14.12
CA PRO A 116 -25.94 -28.22 -14.76
C PRO A 116 -25.32 -27.68 -16.06
N GLU A 117 -26.01 -26.74 -16.73
CA GLU A 117 -25.60 -26.08 -17.97
C GLU A 117 -24.73 -24.84 -17.70
N GLU A 118 -24.98 -24.11 -16.61
CA GLU A 118 -24.24 -22.91 -16.19
C GLU A 118 -23.59 -23.11 -14.81
N ARG A 119 -22.64 -24.04 -14.73
CA ARG A 119 -22.03 -24.45 -13.44
C ARG A 119 -21.17 -23.38 -12.77
N ASP A 120 -20.69 -22.40 -13.52
CA ASP A 120 -19.76 -21.38 -13.03
C ASP A 120 -20.48 -20.06 -12.66
N LYS A 121 -21.81 -20.02 -12.80
CA LYS A 121 -22.59 -18.82 -12.49
C LYS A 121 -22.48 -18.47 -11.01
N LEU A 122 -21.96 -17.28 -10.71
CA LEU A 122 -21.67 -16.80 -9.35
C LEU A 122 -20.63 -17.67 -8.60
N ALA A 123 -19.83 -18.47 -9.32
CA ALA A 123 -18.69 -19.15 -8.74
C ALA A 123 -17.55 -18.14 -8.56
N VAL A 124 -17.20 -17.84 -7.31
CA VAL A 124 -16.15 -16.88 -6.98
C VAL A 124 -14.87 -17.60 -6.56
N ASN A 125 -13.73 -17.23 -7.15
CA ASN A 125 -12.42 -17.79 -6.80
C ASN A 125 -11.39 -16.71 -6.41
N LEU A 126 -11.07 -16.64 -5.12
CA LEU A 126 -10.12 -15.67 -4.56
C LEU A 126 -8.73 -16.29 -4.30
N SER A 127 -8.18 -17.03 -5.27
CA SER A 127 -6.80 -17.53 -5.15
C SER A 127 -5.79 -16.38 -5.11
N SER A 128 -4.66 -16.59 -4.40
CA SER A 128 -3.63 -15.54 -4.22
C SER A 128 -3.02 -15.04 -5.53
N GLU A 129 -3.04 -15.83 -6.61
CA GLU A 129 -2.63 -15.37 -7.93
C GLU A 129 -3.67 -14.42 -8.53
N ARG A 130 -4.94 -14.80 -8.51
CA ARG A 130 -6.06 -14.01 -9.06
C ARG A 130 -6.24 -12.70 -8.30
N VAL A 131 -6.14 -12.72 -6.97
CA VAL A 131 -6.17 -11.50 -6.15
C VAL A 131 -5.03 -10.54 -6.51
N ARG A 132 -3.81 -11.04 -6.73
CA ARG A 132 -2.68 -10.19 -7.15
C ARG A 132 -2.88 -9.57 -8.53
N ARG A 133 -3.40 -10.33 -9.49
CA ARG A 133 -3.74 -9.83 -10.84
C ARG A 133 -4.82 -8.76 -10.78
N ALA A 134 -5.90 -9.01 -10.05
CA ALA A 134 -6.98 -8.04 -9.84
C ALA A 134 -6.48 -6.76 -9.15
N LYS A 135 -5.64 -6.89 -8.11
CA LYS A 135 -5.04 -5.75 -7.41
C LYS A 135 -4.16 -4.90 -8.34
N TYR A 136 -3.35 -5.52 -9.19
CA TYR A 136 -2.55 -4.80 -10.19
C TYR A 136 -3.43 -3.94 -11.12
N LEU A 137 -4.57 -4.48 -11.58
CA LEU A 137 -5.52 -3.74 -12.41
C LEU A 137 -6.17 -2.58 -11.64
N ILE A 138 -6.61 -2.82 -10.40
CA ILE A 138 -7.19 -1.78 -9.54
C ILE A 138 -6.20 -0.65 -9.27
N ASP A 139 -4.98 -0.98 -8.85
CA ASP A 139 -3.93 0.01 -8.57
C ASP A 139 -3.54 0.80 -9.83
N GLY A 140 -3.51 0.14 -11.00
CA GLY A 140 -3.29 0.79 -12.29
C GLY A 140 -4.38 1.81 -12.64
N VAL A 141 -5.65 1.43 -12.48
CA VAL A 141 -6.79 2.35 -12.73
C VAL A 141 -6.79 3.52 -11.77
N ARG A 142 -6.46 3.29 -10.49
CA ARG A 142 -6.29 4.36 -9.49
C ARG A 142 -5.18 5.35 -9.85
N ASN A 143 -4.13 4.89 -10.54
CA ASN A 143 -3.04 5.74 -11.03
C ASN A 143 -3.40 6.45 -12.37
N GLY A 144 -4.66 6.42 -12.79
CA GLY A 144 -5.16 7.15 -13.96
C GLY A 144 -4.98 6.43 -15.29
N GLN A 145 -4.62 5.14 -15.29
CA GLN A 145 -4.56 4.33 -16.51
C GLN A 145 -5.91 3.68 -16.80
N SER A 146 -6.31 3.57 -18.07
CA SER A 146 -7.55 2.87 -18.40
C SER A 146 -7.39 1.34 -18.36
N LEU A 147 -8.48 0.62 -18.11
CA LEU A 147 -8.46 -0.83 -17.96
C LEU A 147 -8.00 -1.53 -19.24
N GLU A 148 -8.43 -1.02 -20.41
CA GLU A 148 -8.03 -1.54 -21.71
C GLU A 148 -6.51 -1.45 -21.94
N VAL A 149 -5.86 -0.38 -21.45
CA VAL A 149 -4.41 -0.18 -21.54
C VAL A 149 -3.67 -1.15 -20.62
N LEU A 150 -4.12 -1.30 -19.38
CA LEU A 150 -3.49 -2.19 -18.40
C LEU A 150 -3.51 -3.66 -18.85
N LEU A 151 -4.64 -4.10 -19.40
CA LEU A 151 -4.77 -5.44 -19.99
C LEU A 151 -3.89 -5.57 -21.24
N GLY A 152 -3.80 -4.52 -22.05
CA GLY A 152 -2.87 -4.43 -23.18
C GLY A 152 -1.42 -4.64 -22.76
N TYR A 153 -0.97 -3.96 -21.70
CA TYR A 153 0.37 -4.15 -21.15
C TYR A 153 0.62 -5.57 -20.66
N LEU A 154 -0.35 -6.20 -19.99
CA LEU A 154 -0.23 -7.60 -19.56
C LEU A 154 -0.06 -8.55 -20.76
N PHE A 155 -0.83 -8.33 -21.83
CA PHE A 155 -0.72 -9.11 -23.06
C PHE A 155 0.65 -8.94 -23.73
N GLU A 156 1.06 -7.70 -23.98
CA GLU A 156 2.32 -7.40 -24.65
C GLU A 156 3.53 -7.83 -23.83
N ARG A 157 3.45 -7.72 -22.49
CA ARG A 157 4.45 -8.27 -21.58
C ARG A 157 4.48 -9.78 -21.66
N GLY A 158 3.32 -10.45 -21.71
CA GLY A 158 3.26 -11.90 -21.93
C GLY A 158 4.00 -12.31 -23.21
N LEU A 159 3.73 -11.64 -24.34
CA LEU A 159 4.45 -11.89 -25.60
C LEU A 159 5.96 -11.67 -25.48
N HIS A 160 6.38 -10.64 -24.75
CA HIS A 160 7.79 -10.37 -24.48
C HIS A 160 8.45 -11.43 -23.59
N ASP A 161 7.76 -11.85 -22.53
CA ASP A 161 8.22 -12.85 -21.58
C ASP A 161 8.36 -14.22 -22.26
N TRP A 162 7.51 -14.56 -23.23
CA TRP A 162 7.69 -15.75 -24.09
C TRP A 162 8.91 -15.63 -25.01
N THR A 163 9.18 -14.43 -25.52
CA THR A 163 10.30 -14.15 -26.44
C THR A 163 11.65 -14.19 -25.71
N THR A 164 11.71 -13.78 -24.45
CA THR A 164 12.95 -13.59 -23.66
C THR A 164 13.28 -14.74 -22.72
N ARG A 165 12.54 -15.86 -22.75
CA ARG A 165 12.82 -17.02 -21.88
C ARG A 165 14.21 -17.59 -22.15
N ALA A 166 14.92 -17.93 -21.07
CA ALA A 166 16.24 -18.57 -21.13
C ALA A 166 16.20 -19.98 -21.77
N VAL A 167 15.06 -20.68 -21.69
CA VAL A 167 14.87 -22.03 -22.22
C VAL A 167 13.69 -22.05 -23.19
N ASN A 168 13.92 -22.50 -24.42
CA ASN A 168 12.93 -22.61 -25.51
C ASN A 168 12.13 -21.30 -25.75
N PRO A 169 12.80 -20.19 -26.15
CA PRO A 169 12.12 -18.93 -26.43
C PRO A 169 11.17 -19.08 -27.63
N VAL A 170 9.98 -18.48 -27.52
CA VAL A 170 8.98 -18.41 -28.60
C VAL A 170 8.91 -16.96 -29.05
N ILE A 171 9.40 -16.66 -30.27
CA ILE A 171 9.52 -15.29 -30.75
C ILE A 171 8.15 -14.73 -31.11
N LEU A 172 7.63 -13.82 -30.29
CA LEU A 172 6.30 -13.20 -30.43
C LEU A 172 6.32 -11.67 -30.43
N ASP A 173 7.43 -11.02 -30.03
CA ASP A 173 7.53 -9.56 -29.92
C ASP A 173 7.19 -8.82 -31.22
N HIS A 174 7.53 -9.41 -32.37
CA HIS A 174 7.25 -8.84 -33.70
C HIS A 174 5.74 -8.72 -34.01
N LEU A 175 4.87 -9.41 -33.25
CA LEU A 175 3.43 -9.39 -33.44
C LEU A 175 2.74 -8.21 -32.74
N LYS A 176 3.41 -7.51 -31.81
CA LYS A 176 2.83 -6.38 -31.07
C LYS A 176 2.21 -5.31 -31.99
N PRO A 177 2.89 -4.83 -33.06
CA PRO A 177 2.30 -3.84 -33.95
C PRO A 177 1.03 -4.32 -34.68
N ILE A 178 0.96 -5.63 -35.00
CA ILE A 178 -0.19 -6.23 -35.70
C ILE A 178 -1.41 -6.25 -34.77
N PHE A 179 -1.23 -6.67 -33.51
CA PHE A 179 -2.30 -6.66 -32.52
C PHE A 179 -2.73 -5.23 -32.14
N ARG A 180 -1.80 -4.27 -32.06
CA ARG A 180 -2.12 -2.85 -31.82
C ARG A 180 -3.00 -2.27 -32.93
N LYS A 181 -2.70 -2.62 -34.19
CA LYS A 181 -3.48 -2.21 -35.36
C LYS A 181 -4.89 -2.82 -35.36
N ALA A 182 -5.00 -4.09 -34.98
CA ALA A 182 -6.28 -4.80 -34.96
C ALA A 182 -7.19 -4.38 -33.80
N PHE A 183 -6.61 -4.02 -32.66
CA PHE A 183 -7.31 -3.62 -31.45
C PHE A 183 -6.78 -2.25 -30.96
N PRO A 184 -7.11 -1.14 -31.62
CA PRO A 184 -6.70 0.19 -31.19
C PRO A 184 -7.48 0.66 -29.96
N ILE A 185 -6.84 1.51 -29.15
CA ILE A 185 -7.52 2.20 -28.04
C ILE A 185 -8.33 3.36 -28.63
N ARG A 186 -9.62 3.44 -28.28
CA ARG A 186 -10.54 4.46 -28.81
C ARG A 186 -10.76 5.55 -27.77
N LYS A 187 -10.13 6.72 -27.92
CA LYS A 187 -10.34 7.86 -27.03
C LYS A 187 -11.54 8.68 -27.53
N THR A 188 -12.62 8.69 -26.75
CA THR A 188 -13.80 9.52 -27.05
C THR A 188 -13.60 10.92 -26.47
N LYS A 189 -13.57 11.97 -27.29
CA LYS A 189 -13.62 13.35 -26.78
C LYS A 189 -15.06 13.70 -26.37
N ILE A 190 -15.24 14.20 -25.16
CA ILE A 190 -16.54 14.75 -24.73
C ILE A 190 -16.84 15.99 -25.60
N PRO A 191 -17.97 16.06 -26.31
CA PRO A 191 -18.31 17.25 -27.08
C PRO A 191 -18.45 18.46 -26.16
N ARG A 192 -17.96 19.62 -26.58
CA ARG A 192 -18.20 20.89 -25.87
C ARG A 192 -19.71 21.16 -25.85
N GLN A 193 -20.26 21.37 -24.66
CA GLN A 193 -21.69 21.68 -24.47
C GLN A 193 -22.10 22.86 -25.38
N GLY A 194 -23.01 22.62 -26.33
CA GLY A 194 -23.55 23.64 -27.24
C GLY A 194 -23.28 23.45 -28.74
N TYR A 195 -22.57 22.39 -29.16
CA TYR A 195 -22.37 22.06 -30.59
C TYR A 195 -22.91 20.66 -30.93
N PRO A 196 -23.72 20.49 -32.00
CA PRO A 196 -24.37 19.23 -32.35
C PRO A 196 -23.49 18.30 -33.22
N GLU A 197 -22.16 18.43 -33.16
CA GLU A 197 -21.28 17.53 -33.93
C GLU A 197 -21.05 16.21 -33.18
N PRO A 198 -21.03 15.06 -33.90
CA PRO A 198 -20.69 13.77 -33.32
C PRO A 198 -19.31 13.81 -32.66
N ALA A 199 -19.17 13.17 -31.50
CA ALA A 199 -17.87 13.06 -30.83
C ALA A 199 -16.84 12.40 -31.76
N GLU A 200 -15.75 13.10 -32.05
CA GLU A 200 -14.62 12.56 -32.82
C GLU A 200 -13.90 11.49 -31.98
N VAL A 201 -13.88 10.25 -32.49
CA VAL A 201 -13.15 9.14 -31.89
C VAL A 201 -11.77 9.11 -32.52
N ILE A 202 -10.73 9.32 -31.70
CA ILE A 202 -9.34 9.19 -32.15
C ILE A 202 -8.84 7.81 -31.73
N GLU A 203 -8.27 7.08 -32.68
CA GLU A 203 -7.64 5.80 -32.44
C GLU A 203 -6.17 6.00 -32.04
N ASP A 204 -5.78 5.34 -30.95
CA ASP A 204 -4.43 5.32 -30.40
C ASP A 204 -3.86 3.90 -30.52
N TYR A 205 -2.63 3.81 -31.02
CA TYR A 205 -1.93 2.57 -31.35
C TYR A 205 -0.68 2.34 -30.49
N GLU A 206 -0.52 3.09 -29.39
CA GLU A 206 0.61 2.92 -28.46
C GLU A 206 0.64 1.53 -27.82
N VAL A 207 -0.53 0.95 -27.52
CA VAL A 207 -0.70 -0.34 -26.84
C VAL A 207 -1.96 -1.04 -27.37
N VAL A 208 -1.97 -2.39 -27.36
CA VAL A 208 -3.16 -3.20 -27.68
C VAL A 208 -4.31 -2.87 -26.73
N ASN A 209 -5.53 -2.70 -27.24
CA ASN A 209 -6.73 -2.69 -26.40
C ASN A 209 -7.01 -4.11 -25.88
N GLY A 210 -6.55 -4.38 -24.65
CA GLY A 210 -6.65 -5.70 -24.03
C GLY A 210 -8.07 -6.10 -23.63
N LEU A 211 -8.99 -5.13 -23.49
CA LEU A 211 -10.39 -5.40 -23.17
C LEU A 211 -11.15 -5.92 -24.39
N ASP A 212 -10.96 -5.31 -25.56
CA ASP A 212 -11.55 -5.76 -26.81
C ASP A 212 -10.98 -7.14 -27.21
N LEU A 213 -9.67 -7.32 -27.06
CA LEU A 213 -9.02 -8.62 -27.31
C LEU A 213 -9.54 -9.72 -26.37
N GLY A 214 -9.66 -9.41 -25.07
CA GLY A 214 -10.17 -10.36 -24.06
C GLY A 214 -11.66 -10.65 -24.15
N SER A 215 -12.47 -9.75 -24.71
CA SER A 215 -13.92 -9.95 -24.89
C SER A 215 -14.30 -10.59 -26.23
N THR A 216 -13.35 -10.74 -27.14
CA THR A 216 -13.59 -11.31 -28.47
C THR A 216 -13.89 -12.82 -28.40
N THR A 217 -15.04 -13.22 -28.97
CA THR A 217 -15.50 -14.61 -29.10
C THR A 217 -15.06 -15.30 -30.40
N ALA A 218 -14.43 -14.57 -31.32
CA ALA A 218 -13.89 -15.14 -32.54
C ALA A 218 -12.80 -16.19 -32.23
N ALA A 219 -12.76 -17.28 -32.98
CA ALA A 219 -11.66 -18.24 -32.90
C ALA A 219 -10.34 -17.60 -33.36
N PHE A 220 -9.19 -18.15 -32.93
CA PHE A 220 -7.88 -17.75 -33.45
C PHE A 220 -7.92 -17.70 -34.99
N PRO A 221 -7.56 -16.59 -35.66
CA PRO A 221 -6.71 -15.47 -35.21
C PRO A 221 -7.41 -14.28 -34.50
N TYR A 222 -8.58 -14.47 -33.90
CA TYR A 222 -9.32 -13.44 -33.15
C TYR A 222 -9.75 -12.23 -33.99
N GLY A 223 -9.95 -12.42 -35.30
CA GLY A 223 -10.35 -11.35 -36.22
C GLY A 223 -9.20 -10.52 -36.80
N VAL A 224 -7.94 -10.89 -36.52
CA VAL A 224 -6.76 -10.25 -37.09
C VAL A 224 -6.50 -10.77 -38.51
N SER A 225 -6.53 -9.88 -39.52
CA SER A 225 -6.40 -10.23 -40.94
C SER A 225 -4.96 -10.39 -41.44
N ASP A 226 -4.00 -9.70 -40.82
CA ASP A 226 -2.63 -9.51 -41.35
C ASP A 226 -1.57 -10.34 -40.58
N LEU A 227 -1.93 -11.49 -39.97
CA LEU A 227 -0.96 -12.31 -39.23
C LEU A 227 -0.03 -13.11 -40.17
N PRO A 228 1.28 -13.16 -39.87
CA PRO A 228 2.22 -14.03 -40.59
C PRO A 228 1.89 -15.51 -40.34
N ALA A 229 2.48 -16.41 -41.13
CA ALA A 229 2.38 -17.85 -40.86
C ALA A 229 3.05 -18.17 -39.52
N LEU A 230 2.26 -18.65 -38.55
CA LEU A 230 2.70 -18.99 -37.21
C LEU A 230 2.77 -20.51 -37.02
N ASP A 231 3.74 -20.99 -36.25
CA ASP A 231 3.83 -22.39 -35.87
C ASP A 231 2.87 -22.76 -34.72
N ALA A 232 2.71 -24.06 -34.45
CA ALA A 232 1.80 -24.54 -33.41
C ALA A 232 2.17 -24.03 -32.00
N SER A 233 3.46 -23.79 -31.72
CA SER A 233 3.93 -23.30 -30.42
C SER A 233 3.62 -21.81 -30.21
N GLN A 234 3.73 -21.01 -31.26
CA GLN A 234 3.35 -19.61 -31.27
C GLN A 234 1.83 -19.45 -31.10
N ILE A 235 1.03 -20.28 -31.79
CA ILE A 235 -0.43 -20.26 -31.66
C ILE A 235 -0.85 -20.64 -30.23
N ASP A 236 -0.25 -21.67 -29.63
CA ASP A 236 -0.54 -22.07 -28.25
C ASP A 236 -0.15 -20.96 -27.25
N ALA A 237 1.02 -20.36 -27.41
CA ALA A 237 1.47 -19.26 -26.56
C ALA A 237 0.55 -18.03 -26.62
N ILE A 238 0.13 -17.61 -27.81
CA ILE A 238 -0.82 -16.49 -27.97
C ILE A 238 -2.19 -16.84 -27.36
N THR A 239 -2.66 -18.06 -27.56
CA THR A 239 -3.93 -18.54 -26.99
C THR A 239 -3.87 -18.55 -25.47
N LYS A 240 -2.74 -18.98 -24.90
CA LYS A 240 -2.51 -18.92 -23.46
C LYS A 240 -2.49 -17.50 -22.93
N GLU A 241 -1.89 -16.55 -23.63
CA GLU A 241 -1.92 -15.14 -23.21
C GLU A 241 -3.31 -14.52 -23.32
N LYS A 242 -4.12 -14.86 -24.33
CA LYS A 242 -5.54 -14.47 -24.36
C LYS A 242 -6.30 -15.02 -23.16
N ASN A 243 -6.15 -16.31 -22.85
CA ASN A 243 -6.79 -16.93 -21.68
C ASN A 243 -6.33 -16.29 -20.36
N ASN A 244 -5.06 -15.85 -20.29
CA ASN A 244 -4.54 -15.10 -19.15
C ASN A 244 -5.22 -13.73 -18.99
N LEU A 245 -5.52 -13.04 -20.09
CA LEU A 245 -6.28 -11.77 -20.04
C LEU A 245 -7.71 -12.01 -19.54
N GLU A 246 -8.40 -12.99 -20.10
CA GLU A 246 -9.75 -13.38 -19.69
C GLU A 246 -9.79 -13.74 -18.20
N ASN A 247 -8.84 -14.55 -17.73
CA ASN A 247 -8.71 -14.90 -16.32
C ASN A 247 -8.40 -13.67 -15.43
N SER A 248 -7.71 -12.65 -15.95
CA SER A 248 -7.42 -11.42 -15.20
C SER A 248 -8.66 -10.53 -15.06
N LEU A 249 -9.47 -10.43 -16.12
CA LEU A 249 -10.79 -9.77 -16.08
C LEU A 249 -11.76 -10.51 -15.15
N ASP A 250 -11.80 -11.82 -15.24
CA ASP A 250 -12.64 -12.67 -14.39
C ASP A 250 -12.20 -12.60 -12.91
N ALA A 251 -10.88 -12.57 -12.64
CA ALA A 251 -10.34 -12.35 -11.31
C ALA A 251 -10.76 -11.00 -10.72
N LEU A 252 -10.79 -9.94 -11.53
CA LEU A 252 -11.28 -8.63 -11.12
C LEU A 252 -12.77 -8.67 -10.78
N ARG A 253 -13.59 -9.33 -11.60
CA ARG A 253 -15.03 -9.51 -11.35
C ARG A 253 -15.30 -10.29 -10.08
N ASP A 254 -14.57 -11.37 -9.85
CA ASP A 254 -14.69 -12.19 -8.65
C ASP A 254 -14.32 -11.39 -7.39
N LEU A 255 -13.25 -10.62 -7.46
CA LEU A 255 -12.82 -9.78 -6.33
C LEU A 255 -13.85 -8.69 -6.01
N LEU A 256 -14.39 -8.00 -7.02
CA LEU A 256 -15.41 -6.96 -6.82
C LEU A 256 -16.75 -7.54 -6.35
N THR A 257 -17.14 -8.71 -6.87
CA THR A 257 -18.35 -9.41 -6.41
C THR A 257 -18.21 -9.85 -4.95
N ALA A 258 -17.03 -10.35 -4.57
CA ALA A 258 -16.72 -10.70 -3.19
C ALA A 258 -16.71 -9.46 -2.27
N GLU A 259 -16.12 -8.36 -2.72
CA GLU A 259 -16.10 -7.09 -1.97
C GLU A 259 -17.51 -6.56 -1.75
N SER A 260 -18.37 -6.58 -2.76
CA SER A 260 -19.76 -6.15 -2.60
C SER A 260 -20.50 -7.01 -1.58
N ALA A 261 -20.36 -8.35 -1.64
CA ALA A 261 -20.95 -9.25 -0.65
C ALA A 261 -20.39 -9.01 0.77
N TYR A 262 -19.10 -8.68 0.88
CA TYR A 262 -18.44 -8.36 2.14
C TYR A 262 -18.95 -7.04 2.73
N GLN A 263 -19.09 -5.99 1.92
CA GLN A 263 -19.64 -4.71 2.36
C GLN A 263 -21.13 -4.81 2.72
N LEU A 264 -21.90 -5.65 2.04
CA LEU A 264 -23.27 -6.01 2.45
C LEU A 264 -23.29 -6.69 3.82
N ALA A 265 -22.38 -7.63 4.07
CA ALA A 265 -22.26 -8.30 5.37
C ALA A 265 -21.91 -7.32 6.50
N LEU A 266 -21.17 -6.24 6.20
CA LEU A 266 -20.88 -5.14 7.14
C LEU A 266 -22.05 -4.15 7.33
N GLY A 267 -23.11 -4.23 6.50
CA GLY A 267 -24.22 -3.26 6.50
C GLY A 267 -23.94 -1.97 5.71
N ASN A 268 -22.85 -1.92 4.94
CA ASN A 268 -22.44 -0.77 4.13
C ASN A 268 -23.09 -0.82 2.74
N PHE A 269 -24.42 -0.64 2.67
CA PHE A 269 -25.19 -0.77 1.42
C PHE A 269 -24.74 0.19 0.32
N ASP A 270 -24.39 1.43 0.66
CA ASP A 270 -23.93 2.44 -0.31
C ASP A 270 -22.60 2.03 -0.96
N ARG A 271 -21.67 1.50 -0.16
CA ARG A 271 -20.37 1.02 -0.67
C ARG A 271 -20.54 -0.25 -1.50
N ALA A 272 -21.39 -1.17 -1.06
CA ALA A 272 -21.71 -2.36 -1.85
C ALA A 272 -22.32 -2.00 -3.22
N GLY A 273 -23.20 -0.99 -3.26
CA GLY A 273 -23.77 -0.43 -4.49
C GLY A 273 -22.73 0.25 -5.38
N ALA A 274 -21.83 1.05 -4.80
CA ALA A 274 -20.74 1.70 -5.52
C ALA A 274 -19.77 0.68 -6.14
N VAL A 275 -19.42 -0.38 -5.42
CA VAL A 275 -18.59 -1.49 -5.94
C VAL A 275 -19.30 -2.20 -7.10
N MET A 276 -20.61 -2.43 -7.01
CA MET A 276 -21.37 -3.01 -8.13
C MET A 276 -21.43 -2.08 -9.34
N GLN A 277 -21.60 -0.77 -9.12
CA GLN A 277 -21.60 0.21 -10.19
C GLN A 277 -20.24 0.26 -10.91
N SER A 278 -19.14 0.13 -10.16
CA SER A 278 -17.78 0.11 -10.72
C SER A 278 -17.54 -0.99 -11.75
N ILE A 279 -18.22 -2.14 -11.61
CA ILE A 279 -18.14 -3.25 -12.57
C ILE A 279 -18.65 -2.81 -13.95
N SER A 280 -19.59 -1.86 -13.99
CA SER A 280 -20.20 -1.33 -15.22
C SER A 280 -19.60 -0.01 -15.71
N SER A 281 -19.19 0.89 -14.81
CA SER A 281 -18.72 2.24 -15.15
C SER A 281 -17.21 2.31 -15.38
N GLY A 282 -16.44 1.28 -14.99
CA GLY A 282 -14.98 1.27 -15.10
C GLY A 282 -14.25 2.11 -14.05
N GLU A 283 -14.98 2.83 -13.19
CA GLU A 283 -14.43 3.58 -12.06
C GLU A 283 -14.29 2.66 -10.84
N LEU A 284 -13.12 2.06 -10.67
CA LEU A 284 -12.86 1.08 -9.62
C LEU A 284 -12.83 1.71 -8.20
N PRO A 285 -13.33 0.99 -7.16
CA PRO A 285 -13.40 1.49 -5.79
C PRO A 285 -12.00 1.75 -5.19
N VAL A 286 -11.94 2.66 -4.22
CA VAL A 286 -10.68 3.17 -3.64
C VAL A 286 -9.90 2.09 -2.90
N GLU A 287 -10.57 1.23 -2.13
CA GLU A 287 -9.94 0.13 -1.38
C GLU A 287 -10.85 -1.09 -1.30
N ILE A 288 -10.21 -2.27 -1.37
CA ILE A 288 -10.87 -3.58 -1.25
C ILE A 288 -10.49 -4.18 0.10
N GLU A 289 -11.51 -4.54 0.90
CA GLU A 289 -11.34 -5.00 2.28
C GLU A 289 -11.51 -6.51 2.42
N VAL A 290 -12.23 -7.19 1.52
CA VAL A 290 -12.47 -8.65 1.56
C VAL A 290 -11.20 -9.49 1.46
N ILE A 291 -10.08 -8.88 1.06
CA ILE A 291 -8.75 -9.53 0.99
C ILE A 291 -7.91 -9.28 2.25
N ASN A 292 -8.37 -8.39 3.13
CA ASN A 292 -7.72 -8.10 4.39
C ASN A 292 -8.20 -9.11 5.43
N SER A 293 -7.39 -10.15 5.66
CA SER A 293 -7.59 -11.00 6.83
C SER A 293 -7.48 -10.13 8.08
N SER A 294 -8.53 -10.06 8.89
CA SER A 294 -8.47 -9.41 10.20
C SER A 294 -7.43 -10.12 11.04
N ARG A 295 -6.30 -9.47 11.26
CA ARG A 295 -5.29 -9.89 12.24
C ARG A 295 -5.41 -8.90 13.39
N GLY A 296 -5.90 -9.35 14.53
CA GLY A 296 -5.79 -8.61 15.76
C GLY A 296 -4.32 -8.34 16.04
N THR A 297 -4.02 -7.08 16.33
CA THR A 297 -2.70 -6.66 16.78
C THR A 297 -2.92 -5.98 18.13
N ASP A 298 -2.43 -6.63 19.18
CA ASP A 298 -2.51 -6.09 20.55
C ASP A 298 -1.20 -5.49 21.00
N LEU A 299 -0.16 -5.64 20.19
CA LEU A 299 1.22 -5.36 20.57
C LEU A 299 1.93 -4.80 19.34
N SER A 300 2.34 -3.53 19.42
CA SER A 300 3.25 -2.93 18.47
C SER A 300 4.46 -2.35 19.19
N PHE A 301 5.59 -2.26 18.50
CA PHE A 301 6.79 -1.61 19.01
C PHE A 301 7.56 -0.98 17.86
N THR A 302 8.38 0.01 18.16
CA THR A 302 9.15 0.73 17.14
C THR A 302 10.59 0.21 17.11
N ASN A 303 11.04 -0.20 15.93
CA ASN A 303 12.43 -0.52 15.64
C ASN A 303 13.15 0.71 15.09
N ARG A 304 14.39 0.95 15.53
CA ARG A 304 15.27 2.00 15.02
C ARG A 304 16.68 1.43 14.79
N LEU A 305 17.29 1.79 13.67
CA LEU A 305 18.71 1.51 13.42
C LEU A 305 19.48 2.83 13.34
N THR A 306 20.50 2.96 14.19
CA THR A 306 21.26 4.20 14.34
C THR A 306 22.76 3.94 14.25
N ILE A 307 23.49 4.92 13.73
CA ILE A 307 24.94 5.02 13.85
C ILE A 307 25.27 6.31 14.57
N GLN A 308 26.09 6.21 15.61
CA GLN A 308 26.55 7.36 16.39
C GLN A 308 28.02 7.61 16.13
N PHE A 309 28.42 8.88 16.19
CA PHE A 309 29.80 9.31 16.06
C PHE A 309 30.25 9.96 17.36
N ASP A 310 31.56 9.94 17.60
CA ASP A 310 32.16 10.67 18.71
C ASP A 310 32.15 12.17 18.39
N SER A 311 31.25 12.92 19.03
CA SER A 311 31.02 14.33 18.72
C SER A 311 32.16 15.27 19.14
N ASP A 312 33.06 14.80 20.01
CA ASP A 312 34.22 15.58 20.47
C ASP A 312 35.48 15.25 19.66
N LEU A 313 35.39 14.34 18.70
CA LEU A 313 36.51 13.93 17.87
C LEU A 313 36.86 15.00 16.83
N THR A 314 38.05 15.57 16.96
CA THR A 314 38.62 16.55 16.01
C THR A 314 39.88 16.03 15.32
N VAL A 315 40.22 14.76 15.49
CA VAL A 315 41.44 14.15 14.93
C VAL A 315 41.30 14.05 13.40
N ASN A 316 42.35 14.44 12.69
CA ASN A 316 42.42 14.26 11.24
C ASN A 316 42.74 12.79 10.91
N PRO A 317 41.84 12.05 10.24
CA PRO A 317 42.07 10.64 9.92
C PRO A 317 43.23 10.45 8.95
N TRP A 318 43.52 11.43 8.09
CA TRP A 318 44.60 11.41 7.10
C TRP A 318 45.57 12.58 7.36
N PRO A 319 46.53 12.46 8.29
CA PRO A 319 47.36 13.57 8.76
C PRO A 319 48.23 14.24 7.68
N ALA A 320 48.57 13.50 6.61
CA ALA A 320 49.34 14.03 5.49
C ALA A 320 48.58 15.07 4.66
N ILE A 321 47.24 15.06 4.74
CA ILE A 321 46.36 15.97 3.99
C ILE A 321 45.73 16.95 4.99
N PRO A 322 45.81 18.28 4.79
CA PRO A 322 45.11 19.23 5.64
C PRO A 322 43.60 18.98 5.68
N LEU A 323 42.94 19.33 6.79
CA LEU A 323 41.48 19.22 6.87
C LEU A 323 40.83 20.22 5.90
N THR A 324 40.07 19.73 4.94
CA THR A 324 39.25 20.53 4.03
C THR A 324 38.01 21.07 4.74
N LEU A 325 37.30 22.03 4.15
CA LEU A 325 36.15 22.68 4.81
C LEU A 325 35.00 21.71 5.13
N ARG A 326 34.74 20.72 4.26
CA ARG A 326 33.77 19.64 4.57
C ARG A 326 34.20 18.83 5.79
N ALA A 327 35.48 18.46 5.86
CA ALA A 327 36.06 17.70 6.96
C ALA A 327 36.10 18.51 8.28
N GLN A 328 36.38 19.81 8.21
CA GLN A 328 36.34 20.71 9.39
C GLN A 328 34.91 20.92 9.89
N THR A 329 33.94 20.97 8.98
CA THR A 329 32.53 21.13 9.35
C THR A 329 32.04 19.88 10.07
N GLU A 330 32.30 18.68 9.55
CA GLU A 330 31.86 17.40 10.14
C GLU A 330 33.04 16.45 10.44
N PRO A 331 33.86 16.74 11.47
CA PRO A 331 35.10 15.99 11.72
C PRO A 331 34.85 14.54 12.15
N ALA A 332 33.81 14.31 12.96
CA ALA A 332 33.47 12.97 13.43
C ALA A 332 33.00 12.05 12.29
N PHE A 333 32.18 12.57 11.37
CA PHE A 333 31.76 11.82 10.19
C PHE A 333 32.94 11.61 9.23
N ASN A 334 33.80 12.61 9.03
CA ASN A 334 35.01 12.47 8.23
C ASN A 334 35.96 11.39 8.76
N HIS A 335 36.16 11.35 10.08
CA HIS A 335 36.97 10.33 10.73
C HIS A 335 36.42 8.92 10.51
N TRP A 336 35.11 8.73 10.72
CA TRP A 336 34.47 7.43 10.50
C TRP A 336 34.61 6.96 9.04
N VAL A 337 34.40 7.84 8.06
CA VAL A 337 34.63 7.48 6.64
C VAL A 337 36.11 7.17 6.37
N GLY A 338 37.03 7.89 7.02
CA GLY A 338 38.47 7.61 6.94
C GLY A 338 38.84 6.21 7.44
N GLU A 339 38.25 5.77 8.56
CA GLU A 339 38.44 4.40 9.09
C GLU A 339 37.94 3.33 8.11
N LEU A 340 36.81 3.58 7.43
CA LEU A 340 36.26 2.63 6.45
C LEU A 340 37.12 2.54 5.17
N LEU A 341 37.63 3.68 4.69
CA LEU A 341 38.43 3.74 3.46
C LEU A 341 39.87 3.23 3.71
N GLY A 342 40.39 3.43 4.92
CA GLY A 342 41.75 3.08 5.29
C GLY A 342 42.78 4.16 4.90
N ASP A 343 44.04 3.75 4.74
CA ASP A 343 45.15 4.63 4.40
C ASP A 343 45.06 5.10 2.92
N PRO A 344 45.05 6.42 2.65
CA PRO A 344 44.91 6.96 1.30
C PRO A 344 46.11 6.63 0.38
N GLU A 345 47.28 6.27 0.92
CA GLU A 345 48.42 5.84 0.09
C GLU A 345 48.24 4.45 -0.51
N THR A 346 47.36 3.62 0.08
CA THR A 346 47.10 2.25 -0.38
C THR A 346 46.15 2.20 -1.57
N VAL A 347 45.35 3.25 -1.78
CA VAL A 347 44.38 3.35 -2.88
C VAL A 347 45.01 4.08 -4.07
N ARG A 348 45.18 3.39 -5.20
CA ARG A 348 45.93 3.88 -6.36
C ARG A 348 45.24 3.59 -7.68
N CYS A 349 45.52 4.39 -8.71
CA CYS A 349 45.20 4.08 -10.10
C CYS A 349 46.42 4.29 -10.99
N LEU A 350 46.55 3.48 -12.05
CA LEU A 350 47.62 3.64 -13.02
C LEU A 350 47.23 4.69 -14.05
N VAL A 351 48.12 5.65 -14.27
CA VAL A 351 47.92 6.74 -15.23
C VAL A 351 49.00 6.70 -16.29
N ARG A 352 48.59 6.88 -17.55
CA ARG A 352 49.46 6.78 -18.73
C ARG A 352 49.24 7.95 -19.68
N ALA A 353 50.33 8.51 -20.20
CA ALA A 353 50.26 9.47 -21.30
C ALA A 353 50.24 8.73 -22.65
N VAL A 354 49.28 9.05 -23.52
CA VAL A 354 49.17 8.46 -24.86
C VAL A 354 49.07 9.53 -25.94
N ASP A 355 49.48 9.19 -27.15
CA ASP A 355 49.25 10.01 -28.34
C ASP A 355 47.81 9.88 -28.87
N ALA A 356 47.49 10.60 -29.95
CA ALA A 356 46.17 10.56 -30.60
C ALA A 356 45.79 9.17 -31.15
N ASN A 357 46.76 8.26 -31.33
CA ASN A 357 46.56 6.89 -31.81
C ASN A 357 46.53 5.87 -30.65
N GLY A 358 46.64 6.32 -29.39
CA GLY A 358 46.64 5.47 -28.21
C GLY A 358 47.99 4.81 -27.89
N VAL A 359 49.08 5.26 -28.51
CA VAL A 359 50.45 4.77 -28.24
C VAL A 359 51.02 5.51 -27.03
N LEU A 360 51.64 4.75 -26.11
CA LEU A 360 52.30 5.29 -24.92
C LEU A 360 53.40 6.29 -25.31
N LEU A 361 53.33 7.48 -24.74
CA LEU A 361 54.39 8.48 -24.86
C LEU A 361 55.58 8.08 -23.98
N LEU A 362 56.79 8.38 -24.45
CA LEU A 362 58.03 8.15 -23.73
C LEU A 362 58.58 9.47 -23.20
N ASP A 363 59.23 9.43 -22.05
CA ASP A 363 59.94 10.57 -21.48
C ASP A 363 61.28 10.83 -22.23
N ALA A 364 62.01 11.88 -21.81
CA ALA A 364 63.32 12.21 -22.38
C ALA A 364 64.39 11.11 -22.17
N SER A 365 64.13 10.13 -21.29
CA SER A 365 64.99 8.98 -20.99
C SER A 365 64.59 7.70 -21.76
N SER A 366 63.59 7.80 -22.66
CA SER A 366 62.97 6.67 -23.38
C SER A 366 62.21 5.67 -22.49
N SER A 367 61.81 6.09 -21.29
CA SER A 367 60.95 5.32 -20.40
C SER A 367 59.46 5.63 -20.66
N PRO A 368 58.54 4.66 -20.55
CA PRO A 368 57.10 4.95 -20.69
C PRO A 368 56.63 5.98 -19.66
N LEU A 369 55.86 6.97 -20.11
CA LEU A 369 55.19 7.93 -19.22
C LEU A 369 53.99 7.25 -18.57
N GLU A 370 54.27 6.43 -17.56
CA GLU A 370 53.30 5.77 -16.71
C GLU A 370 53.71 5.87 -15.24
N ASN A 371 52.77 6.23 -14.36
CA ASN A 371 53.00 6.26 -12.92
C ASN A 371 51.68 5.99 -12.17
N PRO A 372 51.73 5.29 -11.02
CA PRO A 372 50.57 5.17 -10.15
C PRO A 372 50.31 6.51 -9.44
N VAL A 373 49.05 6.92 -9.38
CA VAL A 373 48.58 8.07 -8.60
C VAL A 373 47.77 7.54 -7.43
N SER A 374 48.12 7.93 -6.20
CA SER A 374 47.40 7.54 -4.99
C SER A 374 46.29 8.52 -4.63
N LEU A 375 45.38 8.11 -3.73
CA LEU A 375 44.38 9.02 -3.18
C LEU A 375 45.04 10.12 -2.32
N ALA A 376 46.16 9.83 -1.67
CA ALA A 376 46.94 10.79 -0.89
C ALA A 376 47.47 11.95 -1.76
N ASP A 377 47.86 11.65 -3.00
CA ASP A 377 48.36 12.63 -3.98
C ASP A 377 47.30 13.66 -4.42
N LEU A 378 46.01 13.32 -4.29
CA LEU A 378 44.91 14.19 -4.74
C LEU A 378 44.55 15.29 -3.73
N GLY A 379 45.09 15.23 -2.51
CA GLY A 379 44.84 16.22 -1.45
C GLY A 379 43.39 16.28 -0.97
N LEU A 380 42.64 15.18 -1.07
CA LEU A 380 41.23 15.09 -0.71
C LEU A 380 41.06 14.44 0.66
N GLN A 381 40.18 14.98 1.51
CA GLN A 381 39.76 14.27 2.73
C GLN A 381 38.69 13.21 2.42
N PRO A 382 38.42 12.26 3.34
CA PRO A 382 37.43 11.21 3.13
C PRO A 382 36.05 11.72 2.68
N LEU A 383 35.54 12.80 3.30
CA LEU A 383 34.25 13.38 2.89
C LEU A 383 34.29 13.96 1.49
N ASP A 384 35.37 14.63 1.08
CA ASP A 384 35.46 15.17 -0.27
C ASP A 384 35.42 14.05 -1.30
N PHE A 385 36.15 12.97 -1.04
CA PHE A 385 36.19 11.81 -1.92
C PHE A 385 34.80 11.21 -2.14
N ILE A 386 34.01 10.95 -1.08
CA ILE A 386 32.66 10.37 -1.25
C ILE A 386 31.69 11.30 -1.99
N TYR A 387 31.81 12.62 -1.81
CA TYR A 387 30.92 13.60 -2.45
C TYR A 387 31.33 13.93 -3.90
N LEU A 388 32.55 13.62 -4.31
CA LEU A 388 33.04 13.84 -5.68
C LEU A 388 32.61 12.74 -6.68
N ILE A 389 32.40 11.50 -6.23
CA ILE A 389 32.24 10.31 -7.10
C ILE A 389 30.99 10.35 -7.99
N ALA A 390 29.90 10.97 -7.53
CA ALA A 390 28.60 10.87 -8.20
C ALA A 390 28.38 11.88 -9.35
N LYS A 391 29.25 12.89 -9.51
CA LYS A 391 29.09 13.90 -10.57
C LYS A 391 29.61 13.36 -11.90
N LYS A 392 28.91 12.38 -12.47
CA LYS A 392 28.98 12.10 -13.90
C LYS A 392 28.40 13.31 -14.63
N ILE A 393 29.22 13.89 -15.50
CA ILE A 393 28.84 15.06 -16.27
C ILE A 393 27.79 14.63 -17.30
N GLU A 394 26.55 15.04 -17.07
CA GLU A 394 25.59 15.21 -18.14
C GLU A 394 26.02 16.48 -18.91
N ALA A 395 26.39 16.29 -20.17
CA ALA A 395 26.94 17.29 -21.10
C ALA A 395 28.47 17.52 -21.04
N THR A 396 29.24 16.66 -21.72
CA THR A 396 30.48 17.01 -22.46
C THR A 396 31.84 17.14 -21.73
N GLY A 397 32.05 16.63 -20.50
CA GLY A 397 33.34 16.76 -19.80
C GLY A 397 33.81 15.57 -18.96
N TYR A 398 35.08 15.63 -18.52
CA TYR A 398 35.73 14.71 -17.57
C TYR A 398 35.33 15.01 -16.13
N SER A 399 35.07 13.99 -15.31
CA SER A 399 34.69 14.17 -13.89
C SER A 399 35.78 14.94 -13.11
N GLU A 400 35.40 15.61 -12.02
CA GLU A 400 36.39 16.35 -11.22
C GLU A 400 37.50 15.44 -10.67
N LEU A 401 37.16 14.20 -10.30
CA LEU A 401 38.15 13.19 -9.89
C LEU A 401 39.16 12.89 -10.99
N GLU A 402 38.69 12.69 -12.23
CA GLU A 402 39.57 12.49 -13.39
C GLU A 402 40.43 13.72 -13.67
N SER A 403 39.86 14.92 -13.56
CA SER A 403 40.59 16.17 -13.74
C SER A 403 41.70 16.34 -12.69
N ARG A 404 41.46 15.97 -11.44
CA ARG A 404 42.47 15.97 -10.35
C ARG A 404 43.61 15.00 -10.61
N ILE A 405 43.28 13.76 -10.97
CA ILE A 405 44.28 12.72 -11.30
C ILE A 405 45.17 13.18 -12.46
N ARG A 406 44.56 13.78 -13.49
CA ARG A 406 45.28 14.30 -14.65
C ARG A 406 46.16 15.48 -14.32
N TYR A 407 45.66 16.42 -13.53
CA TYR A 407 46.41 17.58 -13.10
C TYR A 407 47.68 17.17 -12.36
N TYR A 408 47.56 16.28 -11.36
CA TYR A 408 48.71 15.76 -10.62
C TYR A 408 49.72 15.06 -11.54
N PHE A 409 49.25 14.14 -12.39
CA PHE A 409 50.10 13.41 -13.32
C PHE A 409 50.80 14.32 -14.35
N ALA A 410 50.09 15.31 -14.89
CA ALA A 410 50.63 16.27 -15.84
C ALA A 410 51.68 17.18 -15.19
N GLN A 411 51.48 17.60 -13.94
CA GLN A 411 52.44 18.42 -13.20
C GLN A 411 53.76 17.66 -12.96
N GLN A 412 53.68 16.39 -12.55
CA GLN A 412 54.85 15.53 -12.30
C GLN A 412 55.71 15.34 -13.56
N HIS A 413 55.08 15.22 -14.73
CA HIS A 413 55.77 14.96 -16.00
C HIS A 413 55.91 16.20 -16.91
N SER A 414 55.48 17.38 -16.45
CA SER A 414 55.48 18.64 -17.22
C SER A 414 54.81 18.50 -18.61
N LEU A 415 53.67 17.79 -18.67
CA LEU A 415 52.93 17.53 -19.91
C LEU A 415 52.09 18.75 -20.34
N SER A 416 51.87 18.93 -21.64
CA SER A 416 50.98 19.98 -22.16
C SER A 416 49.50 19.63 -21.99
N ASP A 417 48.63 20.64 -21.94
CA ASP A 417 47.16 20.48 -21.85
C ASP A 417 46.56 19.66 -23.03
N THR A 418 47.27 19.58 -24.16
CA THR A 418 46.88 18.80 -25.34
C THR A 418 47.18 17.30 -25.24
N THR A 419 47.93 16.88 -24.23
CA THR A 419 48.34 15.48 -24.06
C THR A 419 47.16 14.64 -23.56
N ILE A 420 46.89 13.50 -24.21
CA ILE A 420 45.81 12.60 -23.80
C ILE A 420 46.29 11.74 -22.63
N VAL A 421 45.66 11.92 -21.47
CA VAL A 421 45.94 11.12 -20.27
C VAL A 421 44.86 10.06 -20.08
N LYS A 422 45.28 8.79 -20.15
CA LYS A 422 44.44 7.62 -19.91
C LYS A 422 44.58 7.17 -18.45
N ILE A 423 43.44 7.04 -17.77
CA ILE A 423 43.36 6.59 -16.37
C ILE A 423 42.81 5.17 -16.35
N GLU A 424 43.53 4.25 -15.72
CA GLU A 424 43.10 2.86 -15.52
C GLU A 424 42.69 2.66 -14.05
N PHE A 425 41.43 2.97 -13.72
CA PHE A 425 40.92 2.87 -12.35
C PHE A 425 40.99 1.48 -11.73
N ALA A 426 41.00 0.42 -12.55
CA ALA A 426 41.06 -0.97 -12.09
C ALA A 426 42.50 -1.50 -11.91
N ASN A 427 43.51 -0.67 -12.15
CA ASN A 427 44.92 -1.06 -12.07
C ASN A 427 45.60 -0.25 -10.97
N SER A 428 46.03 -0.89 -9.89
CA SER A 428 46.71 -0.24 -8.76
C SER A 428 48.20 0.05 -9.01
N GLY A 429 48.72 -0.30 -10.20
CA GLY A 429 50.11 -0.05 -10.59
C GLY A 429 51.11 -1.10 -10.09
N GLY A 430 50.64 -2.23 -9.56
CA GLY A 430 51.51 -3.33 -9.14
C GLY A 430 50.75 -4.60 -8.77
N ALA A 431 51.49 -5.69 -8.54
CA ALA A 431 50.93 -6.99 -8.13
C ALA A 431 50.76 -7.13 -6.60
N ASN A 432 51.00 -6.07 -5.82
CA ASN A 432 50.86 -6.11 -4.38
C ASN A 432 49.37 -6.13 -3.99
N LEU A 433 48.94 -7.20 -3.32
CA LEU A 433 47.55 -7.40 -2.89
C LEU A 433 47.14 -6.50 -1.72
N GLU A 434 48.09 -5.84 -1.06
CA GLU A 434 47.79 -4.81 -0.05
C GLU A 434 47.37 -3.47 -0.68
N LEU A 435 47.71 -3.25 -1.96
CA LEU A 435 47.31 -2.07 -2.71
C LEU A 435 45.93 -2.27 -3.34
N ARG A 436 45.10 -1.23 -3.28
CA ARG A 436 43.73 -1.23 -3.80
C ARG A 436 43.64 -0.33 -5.01
N SER A 437 42.90 -0.77 -6.00
CA SER A 437 42.54 0.04 -7.14
C SER A 437 41.37 0.98 -6.78
N PHE A 438 41.27 2.14 -7.44
CA PHE A 438 40.10 3.00 -7.29
C PHE A 438 38.80 2.26 -7.62
N ALA A 439 38.80 1.37 -8.63
CA ALA A 439 37.63 0.59 -9.00
C ALA A 439 37.08 -0.28 -7.86
N GLU A 440 37.94 -0.74 -6.93
CA GLU A 440 37.53 -1.52 -5.77
C GLU A 440 36.92 -0.64 -4.67
N ILE A 441 37.42 0.58 -4.48
CA ILE A 441 36.98 1.49 -3.41
C ILE A 441 35.76 2.34 -3.80
N LEU A 442 35.58 2.67 -5.08
CA LEU A 442 34.47 3.50 -5.56
C LEU A 442 33.08 2.96 -5.16
N PRO A 443 32.78 1.65 -5.21
CA PRO A 443 31.52 1.10 -4.73
C PRO A 443 31.26 1.36 -3.24
N LEU A 444 32.28 1.23 -2.37
CA LEU A 444 32.16 1.53 -0.94
C LEU A 444 31.85 3.00 -0.72
N ALA A 445 32.62 3.88 -1.35
CA ALA A 445 32.44 5.32 -1.22
C ALA A 445 31.05 5.78 -1.73
N ASN A 446 30.55 5.19 -2.81
CA ASN A 446 29.19 5.43 -3.28
C ASN A 446 28.12 4.91 -2.31
N ALA A 447 28.30 3.72 -1.72
CA ALA A 447 27.37 3.17 -0.74
C ALA A 447 27.32 4.03 0.55
N VAL A 448 28.46 4.57 1.00
CA VAL A 448 28.54 5.51 2.13
C VAL A 448 27.77 6.80 1.82
N ARG A 449 27.98 7.39 0.63
CA ARG A 449 27.23 8.57 0.20
C ARG A 449 25.72 8.30 0.11
N GLU A 450 25.32 7.18 -0.48
CA GLU A 450 23.91 6.79 -0.61
C GLU A 450 23.26 6.60 0.77
N MET A 451 23.98 5.96 1.70
CA MET A 451 23.55 5.80 3.09
C MET A 451 23.35 7.17 3.75
N ALA A 452 24.35 8.06 3.69
CA ALA A 452 24.25 9.40 4.28
C ALA A 452 23.12 10.23 3.63
N GLY A 453 22.92 10.09 2.32
CA GLY A 453 21.86 10.78 1.59
C GLY A 453 20.45 10.39 2.03
N LYS A 454 20.23 9.09 2.29
CA LYS A 454 18.94 8.53 2.74
C LYS A 454 18.70 8.68 4.25
N ALA A 455 19.77 8.71 5.04
CA ALA A 455 19.68 8.83 6.49
C ALA A 455 19.32 10.26 6.93
N ARG A 456 18.73 10.37 8.13
CA ARG A 456 18.48 11.67 8.78
C ARG A 456 19.37 11.85 10.01
N PRO A 457 19.72 13.09 10.40
CA PRO A 457 20.43 13.31 11.65
C PRO A 457 19.61 12.85 12.87
N LEU A 458 20.32 12.30 13.86
CA LEU A 458 19.75 11.90 15.15
C LEU A 458 19.34 13.11 15.99
N ARG A 459 18.35 12.92 16.84
CA ARG A 459 17.82 13.92 17.78
C ARG A 459 17.51 13.26 19.12
N ALA A 460 17.46 14.03 20.20
CA ALA A 460 17.13 13.48 21.53
C ALA A 460 15.77 12.77 21.58
N ASN A 461 14.79 13.23 20.79
CA ASN A 461 13.46 12.62 20.71
C ASN A 461 13.47 11.18 20.15
N ASP A 462 14.55 10.79 19.45
CA ASP A 462 14.72 9.43 18.93
C ASP A 462 15.00 8.40 20.04
N PHE A 463 15.20 8.86 21.28
CA PHE A 463 15.44 8.04 22.45
C PHE A 463 14.29 8.12 23.47
N ILE A 464 13.17 8.76 23.13
CA ILE A 464 12.06 8.96 24.08
C ILE A 464 10.93 7.98 23.77
N SER A 465 10.56 7.19 24.77
CA SER A 465 9.35 6.38 24.75
C SER A 465 8.13 7.20 25.17
N ALA A 466 6.98 6.96 24.52
CA ALA A 466 5.74 7.70 24.76
C ALA A 466 5.16 7.55 26.18
N SER A 467 5.55 6.52 26.92
CA SER A 467 5.00 6.19 28.24
C SER A 467 5.69 6.86 29.42
N LYS A 468 6.96 7.26 29.28
CA LYS A 468 7.69 7.98 30.33
C LYS A 468 7.65 9.47 30.02
N THR A 469 6.99 10.22 30.90
CA THR A 469 6.95 11.69 30.84
C THR A 469 8.37 12.22 31.02
N SER A 470 9.01 12.59 29.92
CA SER A 470 10.30 13.27 29.93
C SER A 470 10.05 14.78 29.96
N GLY A 471 10.90 15.55 30.63
CA GLY A 471 10.84 17.02 30.68
C GLY A 471 11.24 17.67 29.35
N VAL A 472 10.66 17.18 28.24
CA VAL A 472 10.98 17.59 26.87
C VAL A 472 10.52 19.03 26.67
N SER A 473 11.42 19.87 26.19
CA SER A 473 11.06 21.21 25.73
C SER A 473 10.15 21.11 24.50
N THR A 474 9.00 21.78 24.54
CA THR A 474 8.10 21.90 23.38
C THR A 474 8.75 22.66 22.21
N ASP A 475 9.68 23.56 22.51
CA ASP A 475 10.32 24.42 21.50
C ASP A 475 11.60 23.81 20.93
N ASN A 476 12.30 22.96 21.69
CA ASN A 476 13.46 22.19 21.24
C ASN A 476 13.32 20.69 21.58
N PRO A 477 12.38 19.96 20.95
CA PRO A 477 12.15 18.55 21.27
C PRO A 477 13.38 17.67 20.99
N GLY A 478 14.23 18.08 20.05
CA GLY A 478 15.47 17.38 19.73
C GLY A 478 16.64 17.63 20.69
N ASN A 479 16.50 18.56 21.65
CA ASN A 479 17.57 19.05 22.53
C ASN A 479 18.88 19.38 21.78
N ILE A 480 18.74 19.97 20.59
CA ILE A 480 19.87 20.30 19.73
C ILE A 480 20.61 21.51 20.32
N ASP A 481 21.94 21.45 20.34
CA ASP A 481 22.80 22.58 20.65
C ASP A 481 22.86 23.53 19.45
N VAL A 482 21.99 24.54 19.47
CA VAL A 482 21.92 25.54 18.40
C VAL A 482 23.15 26.45 18.41
N ALA A 483 23.79 26.67 19.56
CA ALA A 483 24.94 27.56 19.67
C ALA A 483 26.19 26.95 19.04
N ASP A 484 26.43 25.64 19.23
CA ASP A 484 27.46 24.89 18.51
C ASP A 484 27.25 24.97 17.00
N LEU A 485 26.00 24.72 16.55
CA LEU A 485 25.66 24.74 15.13
C LEU A 485 25.85 26.13 14.50
N GLN A 486 25.40 27.19 15.17
CA GLN A 486 25.61 28.57 14.73
C GLN A 486 27.10 28.90 14.61
N THR A 487 27.91 28.49 15.58
CA THR A 487 29.35 28.73 15.57
C THR A 487 30.01 28.04 14.38
N ARG A 488 29.67 26.78 14.11
CA ARG A 488 30.21 26.02 12.97
C ARG A 488 29.83 26.63 11.62
N VAL A 489 28.58 27.07 11.47
CA VAL A 489 28.09 27.74 10.24
C VAL A 489 28.72 29.13 10.06
N ALA A 490 29.01 29.85 11.15
CA ALA A 490 29.72 31.12 11.09
C ALA A 490 31.20 30.97 10.69
N VAL A 491 31.89 29.95 11.23
CA VAL A 491 33.27 29.62 10.83
C VAL A 491 33.32 29.26 9.34
N LEU A 492 32.41 28.40 8.88
CA LEU A 492 32.26 28.04 7.48
C LEU A 492 32.14 29.29 6.58
N ARG A 493 31.27 30.23 6.98
CA ARG A 493 31.08 31.50 6.27
C ARG A 493 32.38 32.31 6.16
N SER A 494 33.09 32.48 7.28
CA SER A 494 34.33 33.26 7.31
C SER A 494 35.44 32.65 6.45
N GLU A 495 35.56 31.33 6.41
CA GLU A 495 36.56 30.65 5.59
C GLU A 495 36.27 30.81 4.09
N PHE A 496 34.99 30.72 3.69
CA PHE A 496 34.61 31.00 2.30
C PHE A 496 34.85 32.47 1.91
N ASP A 497 34.64 33.42 2.83
CA ASP A 497 34.92 34.84 2.57
C ASP A 497 36.43 35.05 2.28
N LEU A 498 37.31 34.38 3.05
CA LEU A 498 38.76 34.42 2.84
C LEU A 498 39.16 33.77 1.50
N LEU A 499 38.63 32.58 1.19
CA LEU A 499 38.91 31.88 -0.06
C LEU A 499 38.50 32.70 -1.28
N MET A 500 37.30 33.28 -1.27
CA MET A 500 36.78 34.04 -2.41
C MET A 500 37.48 35.39 -2.58
N THR A 501 37.87 36.04 -1.47
CA THR A 501 38.71 37.25 -1.53
C THR A 501 40.07 36.92 -2.16
N SER A 502 40.70 35.83 -1.73
CA SER A 502 41.99 35.40 -2.28
C SER A 502 41.88 35.00 -3.76
N LEU A 503 40.79 34.35 -4.17
CA LEU A 503 40.54 33.98 -5.57
C LEU A 503 40.34 35.23 -6.43
N GLY A 504 39.55 36.20 -5.96
CA GLY A 504 39.31 37.47 -6.66
C GLY A 504 40.62 38.24 -6.90
N SER A 505 41.45 38.38 -5.85
CA SER A 505 42.76 39.03 -5.98
C SER A 505 43.68 38.30 -6.97
N ALA A 506 43.72 36.96 -6.94
CA ALA A 506 44.53 36.19 -7.87
C ALA A 506 44.03 36.32 -9.33
N ALA A 507 42.72 36.44 -9.55
CA ALA A 507 42.13 36.66 -10.87
C ALA A 507 42.50 38.05 -11.42
N ASP A 508 42.45 39.08 -10.57
CA ASP A 508 42.84 40.44 -10.95
C ASP A 508 44.36 40.55 -11.23
N ASP A 509 45.20 39.90 -10.44
CA ASP A 509 46.64 39.82 -10.67
C ASP A 509 46.97 39.09 -11.99
N ALA A 510 46.26 38.00 -12.30
CA ALA A 510 46.45 37.27 -13.56
C ALA A 510 46.03 38.10 -14.80
N GLU A 511 44.98 38.91 -14.67
CA GLU A 511 44.53 39.81 -15.75
C GLU A 511 45.49 40.99 -15.96
N THR A 512 45.97 41.59 -14.87
CA THR A 512 46.79 42.81 -14.89
C THR A 512 48.28 42.54 -15.16
N LEU A 513 48.88 41.58 -14.45
CA LEU A 513 50.31 41.29 -14.55
C LEU A 513 50.65 40.44 -15.78
N GLN A 514 49.74 39.56 -16.18
CA GLN A 514 49.91 38.66 -17.34
C GLN A 514 51.22 37.86 -17.27
N THR A 515 51.61 37.41 -16.08
CA THR A 515 52.81 36.59 -15.88
C THR A 515 52.43 35.15 -15.59
N LYS A 516 53.30 34.20 -15.95
CA LYS A 516 53.08 32.78 -15.66
C LYS A 516 52.85 32.53 -14.17
N ALA A 517 53.62 33.21 -13.31
CA ALA A 517 53.48 33.10 -11.86
C ALA A 517 52.10 33.55 -11.34
N ALA A 518 51.51 34.59 -11.92
CA ALA A 518 50.17 35.06 -11.54
C ALA A 518 49.07 34.07 -11.97
N VAL A 519 49.21 33.46 -13.15
CA VAL A 519 48.27 32.42 -13.63
C VAL A 519 48.40 31.14 -12.81
N ASP A 520 49.62 30.74 -12.44
CA ASP A 520 49.86 29.59 -11.56
C ASP A 520 49.26 29.83 -10.17
N LEU A 521 49.41 31.04 -9.60
CA LEU A 521 48.74 31.39 -8.35
C LEU A 521 47.21 31.33 -8.46
N LEU A 522 46.62 31.78 -9.58
CA LEU A 522 45.18 31.65 -9.82
C LEU A 522 44.73 30.18 -9.84
N ARG A 523 45.52 29.28 -10.45
CA ARG A 523 45.23 27.83 -10.41
C ARG A 523 45.25 27.30 -8.99
N ASP A 524 46.25 27.67 -8.19
CA ASP A 524 46.34 27.23 -6.80
C ASP A 524 45.09 27.65 -6.01
N ARG A 525 44.61 28.90 -6.21
CA ARG A 525 43.38 29.38 -5.57
C ARG A 525 42.11 28.72 -6.08
N LEU A 526 42.03 28.40 -7.36
CA LEU A 526 40.93 27.58 -7.91
C LEU A 526 40.92 26.18 -7.30
N ILE A 527 42.09 25.57 -7.07
CA ILE A 527 42.22 24.27 -6.39
C ILE A 527 41.79 24.38 -4.91
N ASP A 528 42.19 25.43 -4.19
CA ASP A 528 41.75 25.67 -2.82
C ASP A 528 40.21 25.75 -2.73
N VAL A 529 39.59 26.46 -3.67
CA VAL A 529 38.13 26.58 -3.78
C VAL A 529 37.48 25.26 -4.19
N ALA A 530 38.12 24.45 -5.04
CA ALA A 530 37.65 23.11 -5.37
C ALA A 530 37.74 22.17 -4.16
N ASN A 531 38.79 22.28 -3.34
CA ASN A 531 38.97 21.53 -2.10
C ASN A 531 37.96 21.94 -1.02
N ALA A 532 37.43 23.16 -1.09
CA ALA A 532 36.29 23.59 -0.28
C ALA A 532 34.96 22.91 -0.67
N GLY A 533 34.92 22.24 -1.84
CA GLY A 533 33.78 21.45 -2.29
C GLY A 533 32.87 22.13 -3.32
N LEU A 534 33.25 23.30 -3.83
CA LEU A 534 32.47 24.03 -4.84
C LEU A 534 32.56 23.36 -6.21
N VAL A 535 31.38 23.21 -6.84
CA VAL A 535 31.27 22.55 -8.15
C VAL A 535 31.84 23.45 -9.24
N HIS A 536 32.58 22.87 -10.18
CA HIS A 536 33.21 23.56 -11.31
C HIS A 536 34.31 24.56 -10.91
N ALA A 537 34.87 24.42 -9.71
CA ALA A 537 35.98 25.24 -9.25
C ALA A 537 37.35 24.75 -9.74
N PHE A 538 37.49 23.46 -10.06
CA PHE A 538 38.78 22.91 -10.48
C PHE A 538 39.26 23.54 -11.81
N PRO A 539 40.56 23.92 -11.96
CA PRO A 539 41.05 24.66 -13.12
C PRO A 539 40.75 23.99 -14.46
N LEU A 540 40.23 24.76 -15.43
CA LEU A 540 39.97 24.28 -16.80
C LEU A 540 41.25 24.06 -17.63
N SER A 541 42.33 24.78 -17.33
CA SER A 541 43.66 24.64 -17.95
C SER A 541 44.70 24.26 -16.90
N MET A 542 45.47 23.20 -17.15
CA MET A 542 46.37 22.60 -16.17
C MET A 542 47.73 23.30 -16.16
N VAL A 543 48.29 23.59 -17.34
CA VAL A 543 49.61 24.24 -17.50
C VAL A 543 49.66 25.38 -18.53
N GLY A 544 48.63 25.56 -19.36
CA GLY A 544 48.64 26.54 -20.45
C GLY A 544 48.70 28.01 -19.99
N PHE A 545 49.59 28.81 -20.57
CA PHE A 545 49.76 30.22 -20.17
C PHE A 545 49.35 31.21 -21.27
N ASP A 546 48.98 30.72 -22.45
CA ASP A 546 48.62 31.61 -23.56
C ASP A 546 47.34 32.40 -23.24
N ASN A 547 47.07 33.43 -24.05
CA ASN A 547 45.98 34.38 -23.77
C ASN A 547 44.62 33.69 -23.62
N VAL A 548 44.37 32.62 -24.37
CA VAL A 548 43.10 31.88 -24.35
C VAL A 548 42.89 31.18 -23.00
N GLU A 549 43.90 30.46 -22.51
CA GLU A 549 43.85 29.74 -21.25
C GLU A 549 43.79 30.70 -20.07
N ARG A 550 44.55 31.79 -20.11
CA ARG A 550 44.50 32.86 -19.10
C ARG A 550 43.11 33.49 -19.01
N GLU A 551 42.53 33.91 -20.14
CA GLU A 551 41.18 34.50 -20.17
C GLU A 551 40.12 33.52 -19.67
N SER A 552 40.26 32.23 -20.00
CA SER A 552 39.39 31.17 -19.51
C SER A 552 39.46 31.01 -17.98
N LEU A 553 40.67 30.95 -17.40
CA LEU A 553 40.86 30.83 -15.95
C LEU A 553 40.40 32.08 -15.19
N VAL A 554 40.67 33.28 -15.70
CA VAL A 554 40.17 34.53 -15.11
C VAL A 554 38.65 34.59 -15.16
N GLY A 555 38.05 34.19 -16.30
CA GLY A 555 36.60 34.08 -16.45
C GLY A 555 35.99 33.07 -15.46
N GLN A 556 36.64 31.92 -15.27
CA GLN A 556 36.25 30.91 -14.27
C GLN A 556 36.29 31.49 -12.86
N GLY A 557 37.40 32.13 -12.47
CA GLY A 557 37.55 32.75 -11.15
C GLY A 557 36.48 33.80 -10.86
N ARG A 558 36.23 34.73 -11.80
CA ARG A 558 35.19 35.75 -11.67
C ARG A 558 33.78 35.17 -11.60
N SER A 559 33.50 34.13 -12.38
CA SER A 559 32.21 33.43 -12.33
C SER A 559 31.94 32.82 -10.95
N LEU A 560 32.95 32.20 -10.34
CA LEU A 560 32.84 31.61 -8.99
C LEU A 560 32.64 32.69 -7.92
N VAL A 561 33.37 33.81 -8.00
CA VAL A 561 33.20 34.94 -7.08
C VAL A 561 31.78 35.52 -7.19
N ASN A 562 31.25 35.71 -8.40
CA ASN A 562 29.88 36.20 -8.59
C ASN A 562 28.83 35.24 -8.01
N ARG A 563 28.97 33.93 -8.25
CA ARG A 563 28.09 32.91 -7.67
C ARG A 563 28.15 32.90 -6.14
N TYR A 564 29.33 33.15 -5.58
CA TYR A 564 29.50 33.27 -4.14
C TYR A 564 28.80 34.50 -3.57
N GLU A 565 28.84 35.65 -4.23
CA GLU A 565 28.15 36.88 -3.79
C GLU A 565 26.61 36.70 -3.76
N GLU A 566 26.04 35.94 -4.69
CA GLU A 566 24.63 35.54 -4.66
C GLU A 566 24.33 34.67 -3.43
N THR A 567 25.18 33.67 -3.18
CA THR A 567 25.05 32.76 -2.02
C THR A 567 25.23 33.50 -0.70
N LYS A 568 26.13 34.48 -0.66
CA LYS A 568 26.36 35.40 0.47
C LYS A 568 25.12 36.20 0.79
N THR A 569 24.52 36.80 -0.22
CA THR A 569 23.31 37.60 -0.03
C THR A 569 22.16 36.75 0.55
N ALA A 570 22.00 35.52 0.06
CA ALA A 570 21.01 34.57 0.59
C ALA A 570 21.32 34.16 2.05
N TYR A 571 22.60 33.90 2.35
CA TYR A 571 23.06 33.61 3.71
C TYR A 571 22.76 34.76 4.66
N ASP A 572 23.08 36.01 4.31
CA ASP A 572 22.89 37.18 5.16
C ASP A 572 21.40 37.44 5.44
N ALA A 573 20.54 37.19 4.44
CA ALA A 573 19.09 37.24 4.61
C ALA A 573 18.59 36.20 5.62
N ASN A 574 19.05 34.94 5.49
CA ASN A 574 18.70 33.87 6.43
C ASN A 574 19.28 34.09 7.83
N PHE A 575 20.50 34.63 7.92
CA PHE A 575 21.13 34.98 9.20
C PHE A 575 20.35 36.07 9.93
N ALA A 576 19.82 37.08 9.23
CA ALA A 576 18.98 38.10 9.83
C ALA A 576 17.70 37.52 10.47
N LEU A 577 17.12 36.47 9.88
CA LEU A 577 15.94 35.77 10.41
C LEU A 577 16.23 35.02 11.73
N LEU A 578 17.47 34.58 11.97
CA LEU A 578 17.85 33.90 13.22
C LEU A 578 17.68 34.76 14.48
N SER A 579 17.72 36.09 14.30
CA SER A 579 17.60 37.08 15.39
C SER A 579 16.15 37.50 15.70
N ALA A 580 15.16 36.97 14.97
CA ALA A 580 13.75 37.29 15.18
C ALA A 580 13.25 36.78 16.55
N ALA A 581 12.49 37.60 17.27
CA ALA A 581 12.09 37.32 18.66
C ALA A 581 11.25 36.04 18.84
N ASP A 582 10.52 35.61 17.81
CA ASP A 582 9.58 34.48 17.86
C ASP A 582 10.13 33.20 17.20
N ILE A 583 11.38 33.17 16.77
CA ILE A 583 11.92 32.00 16.06
C ILE A 583 12.19 30.84 17.03
N LYS A 584 11.65 29.67 16.69
CA LYS A 584 11.84 28.47 17.53
C LYS A 584 13.19 27.81 17.23
N PRO A 585 13.82 27.12 18.20
CA PRO A 585 15.06 26.37 18.00
C PRO A 585 15.02 25.41 16.79
N SER A 586 13.88 24.74 16.56
CA SER A 586 13.70 23.86 15.39
C SER A 586 13.76 24.61 14.05
N GLN A 587 13.26 25.85 14.00
CA GLN A 587 13.34 26.71 12.82
C GLN A 587 14.75 27.27 12.65
N GLN A 588 15.43 27.64 13.74
CA GLN A 588 16.83 28.06 13.70
C GLN A 588 17.72 26.95 13.12
N VAL A 589 17.54 25.70 13.56
CA VAL A 589 18.28 24.55 13.01
C VAL A 589 18.01 24.37 11.52
N ALA A 590 16.76 24.48 11.07
CA ALA A 590 16.42 24.36 9.66
C ALA A 590 17.12 25.44 8.80
N LEU A 591 17.09 26.70 9.23
CA LEU A 591 17.79 27.79 8.56
C LEU A 591 19.31 27.58 8.54
N LEU A 592 19.91 27.14 9.66
CA LEU A 592 21.35 26.89 9.74
C LEU A 592 21.80 25.75 8.83
N VAL A 593 20.99 24.68 8.72
CA VAL A 593 21.25 23.60 7.77
C VAL A 593 21.21 24.14 6.34
N GLU A 594 20.18 24.90 5.99
CA GLU A 594 20.04 25.53 4.66
C GLU A 594 21.24 26.42 4.31
N MET A 595 21.67 27.25 5.26
CA MET A 595 22.84 28.13 5.14
C MET A 595 24.15 27.36 4.99
N ALA A 596 24.30 26.18 5.59
CA ALA A 596 25.49 25.34 5.43
C ALA A 596 25.48 24.62 4.07
N THR A 597 24.34 24.06 3.68
CA THR A 597 24.17 23.32 2.43
C THR A 597 24.36 24.21 1.20
N SER A 598 24.02 25.50 1.28
CA SER A 598 24.25 26.44 0.18
C SER A 598 25.74 26.58 -0.19
N PHE A 599 26.66 26.36 0.76
CA PHE A 599 28.10 26.36 0.50
C PHE A 599 28.67 24.97 0.17
N LEU A 600 28.27 23.95 0.94
CA LEU A 600 28.88 22.62 0.88
C LEU A 600 28.23 21.69 -0.18
N GLY A 601 27.07 22.09 -0.70
CA GLY A 601 26.24 21.36 -1.66
C GLY A 601 25.01 20.71 -1.01
N ASP A 602 23.94 20.57 -1.79
CA ASP A 602 22.62 20.07 -1.31
C ASP A 602 22.65 18.64 -0.75
N ASP A 603 23.61 17.82 -1.20
CA ASP A 603 23.80 16.44 -0.74
C ASP A 603 24.51 16.34 0.61
N PHE A 604 25.15 17.42 1.08
CA PHE A 604 25.93 17.41 2.32
C PHE A 604 25.00 17.35 3.53
N LYS A 605 25.29 16.45 4.47
CA LYS A 605 24.49 16.29 5.69
C LYS A 605 25.19 16.91 6.88
N LEU A 606 24.57 17.95 7.44
CA LEU A 606 24.98 18.56 8.69
C LEU A 606 24.37 17.79 9.87
N LEU A 607 25.22 17.37 10.81
CA LEU A 607 24.91 16.60 12.00
C LEU A 607 24.96 17.50 13.24
N PRO A 608 23.80 17.93 13.77
CA PRO A 608 23.75 18.72 14.98
C PRO A 608 24.08 17.87 16.21
N LYS A 609 24.78 18.47 17.17
CA LYS A 609 25.00 17.87 18.49
C LYS A 609 23.74 18.01 19.34
N PHE A 610 23.43 17.01 20.16
CA PHE A 610 22.32 17.05 21.11
C PHE A 610 22.65 16.32 22.42
N LEU A 611 21.87 16.60 23.46
CA LEU A 611 21.92 15.88 24.74
C LEU A 611 20.65 15.06 24.95
N LEU A 612 20.77 13.88 25.53
CA LEU A 612 19.61 13.00 25.78
C LEU A 612 18.68 13.58 26.86
N TRP A 613 17.37 13.57 26.62
CA TRP A 613 16.36 14.00 27.60
C TRP A 613 16.20 13.01 28.76
N ASN A 614 16.26 11.72 28.48
CA ASN A 614 16.03 10.62 29.42
C ASN A 614 17.34 9.91 29.82
N LEU A 615 18.37 10.71 30.15
CA LEU A 615 19.72 10.20 30.42
C LEU A 615 19.75 9.06 31.44
N ALA A 616 18.98 9.15 32.53
CA ALA A 616 18.95 8.10 33.56
C ALA A 616 18.44 6.75 33.02
N ASP A 617 17.42 6.77 32.16
CA ASP A 617 16.82 5.57 31.55
C ASP A 617 17.77 4.96 30.51
N VAL A 618 18.40 5.82 29.69
CA VAL A 618 19.40 5.39 28.70
C VAL A 618 20.65 4.81 29.37
N LEU A 619 21.14 5.42 30.45
CA LEU A 619 22.28 4.88 31.22
C LEU A 619 21.98 3.50 31.79
N GLN A 620 20.77 3.28 32.31
CA GLN A 620 20.35 1.97 32.81
C GLN A 620 20.25 0.94 31.69
N ALA A 621 19.65 1.30 30.56
CA ALA A 621 19.55 0.41 29.40
C ALA A 621 20.93 0.10 28.78
N ASP A 622 21.83 1.08 28.73
CA ASP A 622 23.19 0.95 28.20
C ASP A 622 24.06 0.03 29.07
N ALA A 623 23.96 0.16 30.40
CA ALA A 623 24.66 -0.71 31.34
C ALA A 623 24.19 -2.17 31.28
N ASN A 624 22.94 -2.42 30.88
CA ASN A 624 22.31 -3.74 30.91
C ASN A 624 22.01 -4.33 29.52
N ARG A 625 22.70 -3.89 28.45
CA ARG A 625 22.49 -4.38 27.07
C ARG A 625 22.62 -5.90 26.93
N GLY A 626 23.55 -6.50 27.69
CA GLY A 626 23.80 -7.95 27.65
C GLY A 626 22.57 -8.78 27.99
N GLN A 627 21.81 -8.32 28.98
CA GLN A 627 20.59 -8.96 29.47
C GLN A 627 19.55 -9.16 28.36
N LEU A 628 19.39 -8.17 27.47
CA LEU A 628 18.42 -8.21 26.38
C LEU A 628 18.64 -9.42 25.45
N LEU A 629 19.88 -9.91 25.36
CA LEU A 629 20.28 -11.00 24.48
C LEU A 629 20.37 -12.36 25.19
N ASP A 630 20.15 -12.42 26.51
CA ASP A 630 20.36 -13.64 27.30
C ASP A 630 19.50 -14.81 26.83
N TYR A 631 18.21 -14.57 26.56
CA TYR A 631 17.32 -15.64 26.10
C TYR A 631 17.76 -16.19 24.73
N VAL A 632 18.06 -15.31 23.78
CA VAL A 632 18.45 -15.70 22.43
C VAL A 632 19.79 -16.43 22.41
N ARG A 633 20.77 -15.96 23.20
CA ARG A 633 22.10 -16.60 23.29
C ARG A 633 22.05 -17.91 24.08
N ASN A 634 21.42 -17.92 25.25
CA ASN A 634 21.49 -19.06 26.17
C ASN A 634 20.45 -20.15 25.85
N THR A 635 19.27 -19.77 25.37
CA THR A 635 18.17 -20.74 25.10
C THR A 635 18.08 -21.10 23.62
N LYS A 636 18.14 -20.10 22.72
CA LYS A 636 18.05 -20.34 21.26
C LYS A 636 19.41 -20.65 20.63
N GLN A 637 20.52 -20.49 21.36
CA GLN A 637 21.88 -20.78 20.91
C GLN A 637 22.30 -20.01 19.65
N VAL A 638 21.80 -18.78 19.49
CA VAL A 638 22.20 -17.89 18.40
C VAL A 638 23.46 -17.13 18.81
N ASN A 639 24.54 -17.30 18.05
CA ASN A 639 25.85 -16.73 18.37
C ASN A 639 25.92 -15.20 18.14
N LEU A 640 25.38 -14.73 17.01
CA LEU A 640 25.47 -13.35 16.52
C LEU A 640 24.07 -12.78 16.26
N PRO A 641 23.26 -12.55 17.31
CA PRO A 641 21.85 -12.25 17.16
C PRO A 641 21.58 -10.89 16.51
N VAL A 642 22.46 -9.91 16.70
CA VAL A 642 22.28 -8.56 16.14
C VAL A 642 22.57 -8.56 14.65
N GLU A 643 23.64 -9.25 14.25
CA GLU A 643 24.06 -9.40 12.87
C GLU A 643 23.05 -10.22 12.07
N GLU A 644 22.53 -11.31 12.64
CA GLU A 644 21.48 -12.12 12.02
C GLU A 644 20.19 -11.32 11.80
N TRP A 645 19.79 -10.53 12.81
CA TRP A 645 18.66 -9.61 12.68
C TRP A 645 18.88 -8.55 11.60
N MET A 646 20.04 -7.88 11.59
CA MET A 646 20.39 -6.87 10.58
C MET A 646 20.38 -7.46 9.17
N HIS A 647 20.95 -8.65 8.98
CA HIS A 647 20.91 -9.36 7.71
C HIS A 647 19.48 -9.68 7.28
N GLY A 648 18.63 -10.17 8.18
CA GLY A 648 17.23 -10.47 7.90
C GLY A 648 16.44 -9.23 7.46
N VAL A 649 16.59 -8.12 8.20
CA VAL A 649 15.91 -6.85 7.89
C VAL A 649 16.42 -6.25 6.58
N SER A 650 17.71 -6.40 6.26
CA SER A 650 18.30 -5.88 5.02
C SER A 650 17.69 -6.45 3.74
N LEU A 651 17.03 -7.63 3.80
CA LEU A 651 16.36 -8.23 2.66
C LEU A 651 15.05 -7.54 2.28
N VAL A 652 14.44 -6.83 3.24
CA VAL A 652 13.12 -6.19 3.08
C VAL A 652 13.18 -4.66 3.18
N ARG A 653 14.25 -4.10 3.78
CA ARG A 653 14.43 -2.66 3.96
C ARG A 653 15.60 -2.12 3.13
N PRO A 654 15.34 -1.30 2.09
CA PRO A 654 16.39 -0.74 1.25
C PRO A 654 17.43 0.11 2.00
N SER A 655 17.04 0.91 2.99
CA SER A 655 17.99 1.75 3.75
C SER A 655 18.94 0.91 4.61
N VAL A 656 18.41 -0.14 5.25
CA VAL A 656 19.22 -1.11 6.02
C VAL A 656 20.10 -1.93 5.07
N HIS A 657 19.61 -2.26 3.87
CA HIS A 657 20.43 -2.91 2.84
C HIS A 657 21.64 -2.07 2.43
N THR A 658 21.44 -0.79 2.14
CA THR A 658 22.55 0.12 1.81
C THR A 658 23.55 0.21 2.97
N PHE A 659 23.09 0.34 4.22
CA PHE A 659 23.97 0.35 5.38
C PHE A 659 24.75 -0.97 5.55
N GLN A 660 24.08 -2.12 5.40
CA GLN A 660 24.73 -3.42 5.48
C GLN A 660 25.78 -3.61 4.37
N THR A 661 25.52 -3.08 3.18
CA THR A 661 26.47 -3.10 2.05
C THR A 661 27.74 -2.33 2.39
N VAL A 662 27.63 -1.16 3.05
CA VAL A 662 28.78 -0.40 3.56
C VAL A 662 29.61 -1.25 4.51
N LEU A 663 28.97 -1.92 5.48
CA LEU A 663 29.67 -2.76 6.45
C LEU A 663 30.38 -3.95 5.78
N ILE A 664 29.72 -4.64 4.85
CA ILE A 664 30.30 -5.78 4.13
C ILE A 664 31.51 -5.34 3.29
N PHE A 665 31.40 -4.22 2.57
CA PHE A 665 32.53 -3.69 1.80
C PHE A 665 33.68 -3.27 2.71
N ALA A 666 33.40 -2.56 3.79
CA ALA A 666 34.42 -2.16 4.77
C ALA A 666 35.14 -3.38 5.39
N GLN A 667 34.40 -4.41 5.78
CA GLN A 667 34.98 -5.65 6.31
C GLN A 667 35.83 -6.40 5.29
N THR A 668 35.43 -6.40 4.01
CA THR A 668 36.23 -6.98 2.91
C THR A 668 37.60 -6.29 2.81
N PHE A 669 37.65 -5.01 3.18
CA PHE A 669 38.86 -4.21 3.25
C PHE A 669 39.54 -4.23 4.63
N GLY A 670 39.15 -5.13 5.53
CA GLY A 670 39.77 -5.26 6.85
C GLY A 670 39.51 -4.09 7.80
N ALA A 671 38.58 -3.19 7.47
CA ALA A 671 38.16 -2.15 8.38
C ALA A 671 37.25 -2.75 9.46
N GLU A 672 37.57 -2.49 10.73
CA GLU A 672 36.71 -2.84 11.85
C GLU A 672 35.63 -1.77 12.00
N SER A 673 34.38 -2.12 11.71
CA SER A 673 33.26 -1.26 12.08
C SER A 673 32.97 -1.39 13.57
N GLY A 674 32.64 -0.26 14.23
CA GLY A 674 32.28 -0.25 15.64
C GLY A 674 31.11 -1.22 15.93
N PRO A 675 31.08 -1.85 17.11
CA PRO A 675 30.10 -2.89 17.41
C PRO A 675 28.68 -2.33 17.44
N CYS A 676 27.77 -2.95 16.69
CA CYS A 676 26.34 -2.67 16.77
C CYS A 676 25.72 -3.43 17.95
N ARG A 677 25.04 -2.71 18.84
CA ARG A 677 24.47 -3.25 20.08
C ARG A 677 23.00 -2.87 20.23
N PRO A 678 22.14 -3.77 20.74
CA PRO A 678 20.75 -3.44 20.99
C PRO A 678 20.63 -2.55 22.23
N LEU A 679 19.61 -1.73 22.25
CA LEU A 679 19.12 -0.91 23.36
C LEU A 679 17.60 -0.97 23.32
N GLN A 680 16.93 -1.14 24.45
CA GLN A 680 15.47 -1.13 24.51
C GLN A 680 15.02 -0.10 25.54
N LEU A 681 14.09 0.77 25.14
CA LEU A 681 13.55 1.85 25.96
C LEU A 681 12.02 1.74 26.05
N PRO A 682 11.41 2.01 27.22
CA PRO A 682 12.06 2.37 28.48
C PRO A 682 12.81 1.18 29.10
N TYR A 683 13.82 1.44 29.95
CA TYR A 683 14.52 0.36 30.64
C TYR A 683 13.55 -0.40 31.55
N ARG A 684 13.61 -1.73 31.46
CA ARG A 684 12.87 -2.69 32.28
C ARG A 684 13.85 -3.79 32.72
N ASP A 685 13.83 -4.08 34.01
CA ASP A 685 14.67 -5.13 34.58
C ASP A 685 14.23 -6.51 34.06
N HIS A 686 15.19 -7.39 33.78
CA HIS A 686 14.98 -8.72 33.17
C HIS A 686 14.15 -8.76 31.86
N ASP A 687 14.10 -7.67 31.10
CA ASP A 687 13.49 -7.62 29.77
C ASP A 687 14.33 -8.34 28.69
N THR A 688 13.68 -8.71 27.59
CA THR A 688 14.27 -9.40 26.43
C THR A 688 14.16 -8.56 25.17
N TRP A 689 15.15 -8.66 24.29
CA TRP A 689 15.14 -7.91 23.03
C TRP A 689 13.99 -8.34 22.13
N LEU A 690 13.13 -7.39 21.75
CA LEU A 690 11.97 -7.66 20.90
C LEU A 690 12.30 -7.83 19.41
N GLY A 691 13.53 -7.52 18.99
CA GLY A 691 13.94 -7.68 17.59
C GLY A 691 14.08 -9.15 17.13
N MET A 692 14.17 -10.09 18.07
CA MET A 692 14.40 -11.52 17.81
C MET A 692 13.40 -12.38 18.59
N ASP A 693 13.55 -13.70 18.53
CA ASP A 693 12.79 -14.64 19.35
C ASP A 693 12.88 -14.30 20.85
N PHE A 694 11.73 -14.10 21.50
CA PHE A 694 11.62 -13.84 22.94
C PHE A 694 10.86 -14.97 23.68
N PRO A 695 10.98 -15.07 25.02
CA PRO A 695 10.28 -16.08 25.82
C PRO A 695 8.75 -16.05 25.65
N PRO A 696 8.06 -17.20 25.77
CA PRO A 696 6.60 -17.19 25.83
C PRO A 696 6.12 -16.47 27.09
N GLY A 697 5.17 -15.54 26.93
CA GLY A 697 4.60 -14.78 28.04
C GLY A 697 5.26 -13.43 28.32
N THR A 698 6.26 -13.02 27.51
CA THR A 698 6.83 -11.66 27.58
C THR A 698 5.73 -10.60 27.39
N THR A 699 5.65 -9.65 28.32
CA THR A 699 4.73 -8.52 28.25
C THR A 699 5.30 -7.45 27.33
N ILE A 700 4.71 -7.27 26.15
CA ILE A 700 5.10 -6.22 25.21
C ILE A 700 4.20 -5.02 25.44
N VAL A 701 4.79 -3.83 25.45
CA VAL A 701 4.05 -2.58 25.66
C VAL A 701 4.22 -1.72 24.42
N HIS A 702 3.12 -1.11 23.96
CA HIS A 702 3.02 -0.30 22.73
C HIS A 702 4.04 0.83 22.61
N ASP A 703 4.62 1.23 23.74
CA ASP A 703 5.56 2.32 23.90
C ASP A 703 7.03 1.89 23.66
N THR A 704 7.27 0.60 23.43
CA THR A 704 8.63 0.04 23.47
C THR A 704 9.37 0.40 22.20
N ILE A 705 10.59 0.91 22.37
CA ILE A 705 11.48 1.27 21.27
C ILE A 705 12.68 0.34 21.35
N ALA A 706 12.82 -0.52 20.34
CA ALA A 706 13.99 -1.38 20.14
C ALA A 706 14.95 -0.68 19.19
N ILE A 707 16.12 -0.29 19.69
CA ILE A 707 17.13 0.46 18.94
C ILE A 707 18.36 -0.43 18.77
N VAL A 708 18.86 -0.59 17.55
CA VAL A 708 20.21 -1.09 17.29
C VAL A 708 21.11 0.10 17.06
N GLN A 709 22.16 0.24 17.87
CA GLN A 709 23.10 1.34 17.81
C GLN A 709 24.48 0.83 17.43
N CYS A 710 25.03 1.33 16.34
CA CYS A 710 26.44 1.16 16.00
C CYS A 710 27.20 2.32 16.64
N LEU A 711 28.03 1.97 17.63
CA LEU A 711 28.64 2.91 18.58
C LEU A 711 30.14 3.12 18.30
N PRO A 712 30.68 4.32 18.53
CA PRO A 712 32.12 4.56 18.50
C PRO A 712 32.80 3.91 19.72
N GLN A 713 34.13 3.66 19.65
CA GLN A 713 34.87 3.00 20.74
C GLN A 713 34.81 3.75 22.08
N GLY A 714 34.69 5.09 22.06
CA GLY A 714 34.63 5.95 23.25
C GLY A 714 33.22 6.39 23.67
N PHE A 715 32.17 5.70 23.24
CA PHE A 715 30.79 6.12 23.48
C PHE A 715 30.46 6.36 24.96
N ALA A 716 29.94 7.55 25.27
CA ALA A 716 29.48 7.95 26.60
C ALA A 716 28.07 8.54 26.51
N PRO A 717 27.02 7.89 27.08
CA PRO A 717 25.64 8.38 26.99
C PRO A 717 25.41 9.77 27.59
N GLY A 718 26.23 10.16 28.59
CA GLY A 718 26.11 11.46 29.27
C GLY A 718 26.75 12.63 28.51
N GLY A 719 27.51 12.35 27.46
CA GLY A 719 28.15 13.38 26.63
C GLY A 719 27.23 13.91 25.53
N PRO A 720 27.68 14.92 24.77
CA PRO A 720 27.04 15.30 23.52
C PRO A 720 26.96 14.10 22.56
N GLN A 721 25.88 14.03 21.80
CA GLN A 721 25.59 12.95 20.85
C GLN A 721 25.45 13.52 19.45
N SER A 722 25.92 12.77 18.45
CA SER A 722 25.74 13.09 17.03
C SER A 722 25.72 11.78 16.22
N GLY A 723 25.02 11.77 15.08
CA GLY A 723 24.94 10.58 14.23
C GLY A 723 23.75 10.55 13.29
N PHE A 724 23.55 9.40 12.64
CA PHE A 724 22.48 9.15 11.70
C PHE A 724 21.45 8.14 12.24
N LEU A 725 20.18 8.40 11.96
CA LEU A 725 19.14 7.38 11.93
C LEU A 725 19.06 6.82 10.52
N ILE A 726 19.35 5.53 10.38
CA ILE A 726 19.37 4.81 9.10
C ILE A 726 17.95 4.44 8.65
N ASP A 727 17.16 3.86 9.56
CA ASP A 727 15.78 3.48 9.30
C ASP A 727 14.98 3.43 10.62
N GLU A 728 13.66 3.63 10.52
CA GLU A 728 12.71 3.52 11.62
C GLU A 728 11.40 2.91 11.13
N TRP A 729 10.85 1.98 11.91
CA TRP A 729 9.55 1.41 11.60
C TRP A 729 8.83 0.84 12.80
N THR A 730 7.52 0.78 12.70
CA THR A 730 6.69 0.08 13.69
C THR A 730 6.42 -1.34 13.21
N GLU A 731 6.67 -2.30 14.08
CA GLU A 731 6.29 -3.70 13.91
C GLU A 731 5.07 -4.00 14.76
N SER A 732 4.13 -4.78 14.21
CA SER A 732 2.92 -5.19 14.91
C SER A 732 2.90 -6.71 14.98
N LEU A 733 2.84 -7.23 16.20
CA LEU A 733 2.83 -8.65 16.44
C LEU A 733 1.38 -9.17 16.38
N PRO A 734 1.07 -10.10 15.47
CA PRO A 734 -0.25 -10.67 15.39
C PRO A 734 -0.53 -11.50 16.65
N ARG A 735 -1.80 -11.58 17.05
CA ARG A 735 -2.21 -12.50 18.12
C ARG A 735 -1.92 -13.95 17.70
N LYS A 736 -1.65 -14.79 18.70
CA LYS A 736 -1.47 -16.24 18.49
C LYS A 736 -2.79 -16.92 18.09
N ASP A 737 -3.89 -16.43 18.63
CA ASP A 737 -5.22 -16.97 18.41
C ASP A 737 -6.14 -15.90 17.81
N GLU A 738 -6.90 -16.27 16.78
CA GLU A 738 -7.84 -15.39 16.07
C GLU A 738 -9.22 -16.01 15.97
N VAL A 739 -10.25 -15.17 16.01
CA VAL A 739 -11.64 -15.61 15.85
C VAL A 739 -11.98 -15.71 14.37
N THR A 740 -11.96 -16.96 13.87
CA THR A 740 -12.41 -17.29 12.52
C THR A 740 -13.92 -17.57 12.47
N GLY A 741 -14.51 -17.53 11.27
CA GLY A 741 -15.93 -17.83 11.08
C GLY A 741 -16.14 -19.08 10.22
N ILE A 742 -17.21 -19.84 10.48
CA ILE A 742 -17.63 -20.96 9.63
C ILE A 742 -19.04 -20.68 9.14
N ALA A 743 -19.21 -20.68 7.82
CA ALA A 743 -20.52 -20.69 7.17
C ALA A 743 -20.84 -22.12 6.71
N PHE A 744 -21.98 -22.67 7.09
CA PHE A 744 -22.40 -23.99 6.66
C PHE A 744 -23.80 -23.93 6.06
N ASN A 745 -24.05 -24.76 5.05
CA ASN A 745 -25.39 -24.91 4.50
C ASN A 745 -26.20 -25.82 5.44
N TYR A 746 -27.36 -25.33 5.85
CA TYR A 746 -28.36 -26.11 6.56
C TYR A 746 -29.73 -25.83 5.96
N ASP A 747 -30.48 -26.90 5.68
CA ASP A 747 -31.87 -26.83 5.22
C ASP A 747 -32.76 -26.44 6.40
N GLN A 748 -32.90 -25.13 6.63
CA GLN A 748 -33.77 -24.61 7.68
C GLN A 748 -35.22 -24.95 7.33
N PRO A 749 -36.00 -25.54 8.25
CA PRO A 749 -37.43 -25.71 8.03
C PRO A 749 -38.08 -24.35 7.70
N ASN A 750 -38.79 -24.28 6.58
CA ASN A 750 -39.55 -23.08 6.15
C ASN A 750 -40.69 -22.66 7.11
N SER A 751 -40.70 -23.16 8.34
CA SER A 751 -41.64 -22.76 9.39
C SER A 751 -41.21 -21.42 9.98
N ALA A 752 -41.76 -20.33 9.46
CA ALA A 752 -41.71 -19.02 10.09
C ALA A 752 -43.01 -18.76 10.89
N PRO A 753 -42.97 -18.01 12.01
CA PRO A 753 -44.19 -17.57 12.65
C PRO A 753 -45.00 -16.72 11.66
N PRO A 754 -46.32 -16.92 11.52
CA PRO A 754 -47.14 -16.28 10.48
C PRO A 754 -47.29 -14.76 10.62
N ALA A 755 -46.62 -14.12 11.61
CA ALA A 755 -46.70 -12.69 11.93
C ALA A 755 -48.13 -12.13 11.96
N ALA A 756 -49.12 -12.98 12.28
CA ALA A 756 -50.54 -12.67 12.23
C ALA A 756 -51.25 -13.17 13.50
N ILE A 757 -52.25 -12.42 13.94
CA ILE A 757 -53.12 -12.79 15.07
C ILE A 757 -54.49 -13.16 14.50
N LEU A 758 -54.95 -14.38 14.79
CA LEU A 758 -56.28 -14.83 14.41
C LEU A 758 -57.28 -14.56 15.53
N LEU A 759 -58.26 -13.70 15.25
CA LEU A 759 -59.40 -13.48 16.14
C LEU A 759 -60.55 -14.39 15.70
N VAL A 760 -60.82 -15.43 16.50
CA VAL A 760 -61.85 -16.43 16.19
C VAL A 760 -63.08 -16.20 17.07
N VAL A 761 -64.27 -16.29 16.48
CA VAL A 761 -65.57 -16.22 17.17
C VAL A 761 -66.20 -17.60 17.18
N THR A 762 -66.76 -18.03 18.32
CA THR A 762 -67.34 -19.37 18.42
C THR A 762 -68.52 -19.55 17.45
N PRO A 763 -68.57 -20.63 16.66
CA PRO A 763 -69.70 -20.90 15.77
C PRO A 763 -70.99 -21.20 16.55
N GLN A 764 -70.88 -21.81 17.73
CA GLN A 764 -72.01 -22.13 18.62
C GLN A 764 -71.83 -21.51 20.02
N GLU A 765 -72.90 -20.93 20.57
CA GLU A 765 -72.88 -20.26 21.87
C GLU A 765 -73.21 -21.24 23.01
N THR A 766 -72.25 -22.11 23.32
CA THR A 766 -72.38 -23.13 24.39
C THR A 766 -71.60 -22.77 25.66
N GLY A 767 -70.89 -21.63 25.66
CA GLY A 767 -70.05 -21.16 26.77
C GLY A 767 -68.70 -21.88 26.90
N LYS A 768 -68.40 -22.87 26.04
CA LYS A 768 -67.12 -23.59 25.97
C LYS A 768 -66.66 -23.72 24.52
N TRP A 769 -65.35 -23.80 24.31
CA TRP A 769 -64.79 -24.13 22.99
C TRP A 769 -64.66 -25.64 22.82
N GLN A 770 -65.02 -26.13 21.63
CA GLN A 770 -64.64 -27.48 21.18
C GLN A 770 -63.34 -27.41 20.39
N TRP A 771 -62.50 -28.44 20.50
CA TRP A 771 -61.22 -28.51 19.78
C TRP A 771 -61.42 -28.47 18.26
N GLU A 772 -62.44 -29.16 17.76
CA GLU A 772 -62.77 -29.24 16.34
C GLU A 772 -63.15 -27.86 15.77
N ASP A 773 -63.88 -27.04 16.53
CA ASP A 773 -64.24 -25.67 16.12
C ASP A 773 -63.00 -24.78 16.01
N LEU A 774 -62.03 -24.93 16.93
CA LEU A 774 -60.78 -24.18 16.91
C LEU A 774 -59.89 -24.60 15.74
N ALA A 775 -59.69 -25.91 15.54
CA ALA A 775 -58.90 -26.44 14.43
C ALA A 775 -59.55 -26.10 13.08
N GLY A 776 -60.87 -26.26 12.97
CA GLY A 776 -61.65 -25.91 11.79
C GLY A 776 -61.58 -24.41 11.47
N SER A 777 -61.58 -23.55 12.49
CA SER A 777 -61.43 -22.10 12.29
C SER A 777 -60.07 -21.71 11.73
N VAL A 778 -58.99 -22.38 12.16
CA VAL A 778 -57.65 -22.16 11.59
C VAL A 778 -57.62 -22.61 10.13
N LEU A 779 -58.12 -23.81 9.83
CA LEU A 779 -58.16 -24.34 8.46
C LEU A 779 -59.01 -23.47 7.51
N ASP A 780 -60.24 -23.12 7.91
CA ASP A 780 -61.12 -22.24 7.15
C ASP A 780 -60.51 -20.86 6.92
N THR A 781 -59.78 -20.31 7.91
CA THR A 781 -59.08 -19.04 7.74
C THR A 781 -57.98 -19.13 6.67
N PHE A 782 -57.19 -20.20 6.66
CA PHE A 782 -56.15 -20.40 5.65
C PHE A 782 -56.74 -20.64 4.25
N ASP A 783 -57.81 -21.45 4.14
CA ASP A 783 -58.50 -21.66 2.88
C ASP A 783 -59.08 -20.34 2.33
N ARG A 784 -59.70 -19.52 3.19
CA ARG A 784 -60.16 -18.17 2.82
C ARG A 784 -59.01 -17.25 2.43
N ALA A 785 -57.88 -17.31 3.11
CA ALA A 785 -56.71 -16.50 2.77
C ALA A 785 -56.20 -16.81 1.37
N LYS A 786 -56.19 -18.09 0.97
CA LYS A 786 -55.85 -18.49 -0.41
C LYS A 786 -56.91 -18.04 -1.41
N LEU A 787 -58.19 -18.18 -1.08
CA LEU A 787 -59.28 -17.71 -1.94
C LEU A 787 -59.22 -16.18 -2.14
N ARG A 788 -58.76 -15.41 -1.14
CA ARG A 788 -58.54 -13.95 -1.25
C ARG A 788 -57.38 -13.56 -2.16
N ALA A 789 -56.42 -14.46 -2.38
CA ALA A 789 -55.30 -14.22 -3.28
C ALA A 789 -55.67 -14.44 -4.76
N VAL A 790 -56.93 -14.81 -5.05
CA VAL A 790 -57.44 -14.93 -6.42
C VAL A 790 -57.82 -13.55 -6.93
N GLU A 791 -57.02 -13.02 -7.85
CA GLU A 791 -57.27 -11.74 -8.53
C GLU A 791 -58.18 -11.92 -9.75
N PRO A 792 -58.92 -10.88 -10.18
CA PRO A 792 -59.75 -10.91 -11.39
C PRO A 792 -59.00 -11.40 -12.64
N ASP A 793 -57.76 -10.96 -12.83
CA ASP A 793 -56.89 -11.36 -13.94
C ASP A 793 -56.66 -12.88 -13.97
N ILE A 794 -56.57 -13.52 -12.79
CA ILE A 794 -56.43 -14.97 -12.66
C ILE A 794 -57.75 -15.68 -13.05
N ILE A 795 -58.90 -15.08 -12.75
CA ILE A 795 -60.23 -15.62 -13.13
C ILE A 795 -60.45 -15.49 -14.65
N GLU A 796 -59.95 -14.43 -15.29
CA GLU A 796 -60.01 -14.28 -16.76
C GLU A 796 -59.21 -15.37 -17.49
N THR A 797 -58.10 -15.84 -16.91
CA THR A 797 -57.33 -16.97 -17.49
C THR A 797 -58.05 -18.32 -17.38
N LEU A 798 -59.06 -18.44 -16.50
CA LEU A 798 -59.91 -19.62 -16.36
C LEU A 798 -61.07 -19.55 -17.35
N GLY A 799 -60.83 -19.99 -18.58
CA GLY A 799 -61.77 -19.90 -19.70
C GLY A 799 -63.22 -20.30 -19.35
N GLY A 800 -64.15 -19.38 -19.57
CA GLY A 800 -65.60 -19.59 -19.38
C GLY A 800 -66.14 -19.30 -17.98
N PHE A 801 -65.29 -19.10 -16.97
CA PHE A 801 -65.75 -18.74 -15.62
C PHE A 801 -66.00 -17.24 -15.44
N ALA A 802 -65.34 -16.38 -16.22
CA ALA A 802 -65.60 -14.94 -16.22
C ALA A 802 -67.07 -14.58 -16.51
N THR A 803 -67.75 -15.36 -17.36
CA THR A 803 -69.18 -15.20 -17.70
C THR A 803 -70.16 -15.64 -16.61
N LEU A 804 -69.68 -16.41 -15.62
CA LEU A 804 -70.49 -16.86 -14.47
C LEU A 804 -70.32 -15.96 -13.23
N VAL A 805 -69.42 -14.99 -13.28
CA VAL A 805 -69.26 -14.00 -12.22
C VAL A 805 -70.48 -13.06 -12.27
N PRO A 806 -71.25 -12.90 -11.18
CA PRO A 806 -72.42 -12.03 -11.21
C PRO A 806 -71.98 -10.60 -11.56
N SER A 807 -72.64 -9.96 -12.53
CA SER A 807 -72.54 -8.51 -12.73
C SER A 807 -73.06 -7.82 -11.46
N THR A 808 -72.14 -7.34 -10.63
CA THR A 808 -72.40 -6.96 -9.23
C THR A 808 -72.70 -5.47 -9.05
N ILE A 809 -72.79 -4.73 -10.16
CA ILE A 809 -73.36 -3.38 -10.19
C ILE A 809 -74.73 -3.48 -10.87
N ALA A 810 -75.79 -3.34 -10.08
CA ALA A 810 -77.15 -3.18 -10.57
C ALA A 810 -77.70 -1.83 -10.10
N GLU A 811 -78.55 -1.22 -10.93
CA GLU A 811 -79.16 0.08 -10.65
C GLU A 811 -80.10 0.00 -9.43
N PHE A 812 -79.92 0.91 -8.47
CA PHE A 812 -80.82 1.07 -7.32
C PHE A 812 -82.02 1.92 -7.77
N SER A 813 -83.10 1.26 -8.18
CA SER A 813 -84.35 1.93 -8.58
C SER A 813 -85.42 1.79 -7.50
N THR A 814 -86.07 2.91 -7.16
CA THR A 814 -87.25 2.95 -6.29
C THR A 814 -88.58 2.73 -7.05
N GLY A 815 -88.53 2.51 -8.36
CA GLY A 815 -89.71 2.27 -9.20
C GLY A 815 -90.01 0.77 -9.35
N GLN A 816 -91.28 0.38 -9.23
CA GLN A 816 -91.75 -1.02 -9.33
C GLN A 816 -91.62 -1.66 -10.74
N SER A 817 -90.99 -0.97 -11.70
CA SER A 817 -90.98 -1.37 -13.12
C SER A 817 -89.70 -2.08 -13.58
N THR A 818 -88.71 -2.29 -12.70
CA THR A 818 -87.46 -3.02 -13.02
C THR A 818 -87.04 -3.96 -11.88
N ILE A 819 -86.23 -4.98 -12.20
CA ILE A 819 -85.66 -5.93 -11.22
C ILE A 819 -84.68 -5.16 -10.33
N SER A 820 -85.05 -4.91 -9.07
CA SER A 820 -84.24 -4.21 -8.06
C SER A 820 -83.72 -5.21 -7.03
N LEU A 821 -82.45 -5.05 -6.64
CA LEU A 821 -81.80 -5.82 -5.57
C LEU A 821 -81.95 -5.15 -4.19
N ASP A 822 -83.00 -4.37 -3.98
CA ASP A 822 -83.34 -3.86 -2.65
C ASP A 822 -83.78 -5.02 -1.74
N TYR A 823 -82.80 -5.62 -1.07
CA TYR A 823 -82.99 -6.72 -0.15
C TYR A 823 -83.86 -6.34 1.05
N SER A 824 -84.09 -5.05 1.31
CA SER A 824 -84.99 -4.61 2.40
C SER A 824 -86.46 -4.97 2.13
N LEU A 825 -86.89 -5.01 0.86
CA LEU A 825 -88.23 -5.47 0.45
C LEU A 825 -88.43 -6.98 0.68
N ASN A 826 -87.34 -7.75 0.72
CA ASN A 826 -87.36 -9.20 0.95
C ASN A 826 -87.20 -9.58 2.43
N ILE A 827 -86.95 -8.61 3.33
CA ILE A 827 -86.76 -8.88 4.77
C ILE A 827 -88.02 -9.51 5.38
N ASP A 828 -89.23 -9.07 5.01
CA ASP A 828 -90.47 -9.65 5.53
C ASP A 828 -90.66 -11.11 5.09
N VAL A 829 -90.32 -11.44 3.83
CA VAL A 829 -90.41 -12.80 3.27
C VAL A 829 -89.37 -13.73 3.90
N ILE A 830 -88.12 -13.25 4.07
CA ILE A 830 -87.06 -14.01 4.71
C ILE A 830 -87.36 -14.18 6.21
N SER A 831 -87.92 -13.17 6.88
CA SER A 831 -88.31 -13.29 8.30
C SER A 831 -89.43 -14.34 8.50
N GLN A 832 -90.40 -14.42 7.58
CA GLN A 832 -91.47 -15.44 7.62
C GLN A 832 -90.94 -16.85 7.34
N GLN A 833 -90.01 -17.03 6.40
CA GLN A 833 -89.39 -18.33 6.15
C GLN A 833 -88.45 -18.77 7.29
N VAL A 834 -87.68 -17.85 7.87
CA VAL A 834 -86.82 -18.14 9.02
C VAL A 834 -87.65 -18.47 10.27
N ALA A 835 -88.80 -17.80 10.47
CA ALA A 835 -89.76 -18.17 11.52
C ALA A 835 -90.39 -19.55 11.29
N GLY A 836 -90.69 -19.93 10.04
CA GLY A 836 -91.24 -21.25 9.69
C GLY A 836 -90.27 -22.43 9.85
N ILE A 837 -88.95 -22.19 9.78
CA ILE A 837 -87.92 -23.22 9.96
C ILE A 837 -87.68 -23.55 11.45
N SER A 838 -88.09 -22.67 12.37
CA SER A 838 -87.93 -22.89 13.82
C SER A 838 -88.95 -23.87 14.42
N THR A 839 -90.03 -24.22 13.71
CA THR A 839 -91.10 -25.13 14.21
C THR A 839 -90.97 -26.59 13.78
N THR A 840 -89.93 -27.00 13.04
CA THR A 840 -89.82 -28.36 12.45
C THR A 840 -88.59 -29.19 12.88
N ARG A 841 -88.05 -28.94 14.08
CA ARG A 841 -87.15 -29.89 14.77
C ARG A 841 -87.47 -30.01 16.26
N SER A 842 -88.67 -30.53 16.56
CA SER A 842 -88.94 -31.33 17.76
C SER A 842 -89.97 -32.39 17.39
N GLY A 843 -89.48 -33.57 17.04
CA GLY A 843 -90.21 -34.77 16.64
C GLY A 843 -89.20 -35.87 16.36
#